data_AF-A0A349NG10-F1
#
_entry.id   AF-A0A349NG10-F1
#
_cell.length_a   1.000
_cell.length_b   1.000
_cell.length_c   1.000
_cell.angle_alpha   90.00
_cell.angle_beta   90.00
_cell.angle_gamma   90.00
#
_symmetry.space_group_name_H-M   'P 1'
#
loop_
_entity.id
_entity.type
_entity.pdbx_description
1 polymer ?
#
loop_
_entity_poly.entity_id
_entity_poly.type
_entity_poly.pdbx_seq_one_letter_code
_entity_poly.pdbx_strand_id
1 'polypeptide(L)'
;MVTVSRVYGIDRDSYKITVLKRVWSYYQSIDTSNMSRIESYAYYRFYYRTDRRNITLMAVPSMYAVAHGAGREFLCEEYNHITTFSFDHAKVQHLLSISTVPHHKQVMPNLLYYMTPHIYDTAIFDGRWILSPLKKHNRKYYHYQVHPLVNDKAEVVFHPKTDNTQLVYGKAIVDEATGQVVNMEFDGEYDMVHFRFSLIMGPNGLETLFPVKCDLNATFYFLGNHITSHLLSVYGLKKKLPDSIADNHNFALMDSIRPFPLTLPEKLVYQRYIKDVHYKDSIQLSESKYQKHSKYFLNAIAEQMLSRFNTNFGTADQGSFRMEPILNPFYFEYSHAKGYTYKFDVRGSYQFNDRMGVSLRFKAGYSFNLHQFFFSVPLTFYYNRKKNGYIQMELANGNRITNSLVAEALKKEKSDTVNWNQMDLDYFKDFNWRVYSHYDFDPYWGFEAGFIWHHRSAVNKASYLDAGRPAAYRSVAPTLELLYRPMGFAGPVFALDYEQSVKGLCRSNIEYERWEMDGQYIYHLPGERAMSMRLGGGFYTHKGKNWYFLDYSNFREDNIIGGWNDKWSGDFELLNSNWYNASEYYLRGNFTYESPILLVGWLPVIGHFIEKERIYGSALVVNHLHPYTEMGYGVQTRLFSMGVFVATSNGKFGGFGCKFGLELFRNW
;
A
#
# COMPACT_ATOMS: atom_id res chain seq x y z
N MET A 1 10.23 23.24 -52.87
CA MET A 1 11.69 23.24 -53.07
C MET A 1 12.19 24.68 -52.98
N VAL A 2 12.42 25.21 -51.77
CA VAL A 2 13.27 26.39 -51.52
C VAL A 2 13.80 26.26 -50.09
N THR A 3 15.09 25.90 -50.02
CA THR A 3 16.09 26.09 -48.95
C THR A 3 15.81 25.58 -47.52
N VAL A 4 16.00 24.26 -47.37
CA VAL A 4 16.56 23.63 -46.16
C VAL A 4 18.06 23.97 -46.13
N SER A 5 18.46 24.98 -45.38
CA SER A 5 19.89 25.29 -45.19
C SER A 5 20.12 26.02 -43.88
N ARG A 6 20.00 25.28 -42.78
CA ARG A 6 20.82 25.43 -41.57
C ARG A 6 20.88 24.05 -40.92
N VAL A 7 22.04 23.72 -40.34
CA VAL A 7 22.40 22.46 -39.68
C VAL A 7 22.98 21.35 -40.59
N TYR A 8 24.06 21.67 -41.31
CA TYR A 8 25.13 20.70 -41.62
C TYR A 8 26.36 21.12 -40.82
N GLY A 9 26.64 20.41 -39.73
CA GLY A 9 27.82 20.68 -38.88
C GLY A 9 27.68 20.22 -37.43
N ILE A 10 26.46 19.96 -36.95
CA ILE A 10 26.25 19.36 -35.65
C ILE A 10 26.07 17.86 -35.87
N ASP A 11 26.99 17.07 -35.32
CA ASP A 11 26.84 15.63 -35.21
C ASP A 11 25.45 15.31 -34.61
N ARG A 12 24.66 14.49 -35.30
CA ARG A 12 23.27 14.18 -34.91
C ARG A 12 23.19 13.61 -33.50
N ASP A 13 24.21 12.86 -33.10
CA ASP A 13 24.31 12.32 -31.75
C ASP A 13 24.64 13.40 -30.72
N SER A 14 25.53 14.33 -31.06
CA SER A 14 25.81 15.51 -30.22
C SER A 14 24.58 16.39 -30.03
N TYR A 15 23.80 16.64 -31.09
CA TYR A 15 22.55 17.40 -31.02
C TYR A 15 21.54 16.73 -30.07
N LYS A 16 21.26 15.45 -30.29
CA LYS A 16 20.38 14.63 -29.46
C LYS A 16 20.79 14.65 -27.98
N ILE A 17 22.07 14.44 -27.69
CA ILE A 17 22.58 14.44 -26.31
C ILE A 17 22.39 15.81 -25.65
N THR A 18 22.56 16.89 -26.41
CA THR A 18 22.43 18.26 -25.90
C THR A 18 20.99 18.57 -25.52
N VAL A 19 20.03 18.29 -26.41
CA VAL A 19 18.60 18.49 -26.14
C VAL A 19 18.15 17.66 -24.94
N LEU A 20 18.49 16.36 -24.91
CA LEU A 20 18.10 15.48 -23.79
C LEU A 20 18.71 15.92 -22.45
N LYS A 21 19.96 16.39 -22.43
CA LYS A 21 20.57 16.92 -21.20
C LYS A 21 19.80 18.12 -20.66
N ARG A 22 19.39 19.05 -21.53
CA ARG A 22 18.60 20.23 -21.17
C ARG A 22 17.24 19.83 -20.59
N VAL A 23 16.53 18.94 -21.27
CA VAL A 23 15.23 18.40 -20.80
C VAL A 23 15.37 17.76 -19.41
N TRP A 24 16.40 16.94 -19.20
CA TRP A 24 16.63 16.29 -17.91
C TRP A 24 17.05 17.23 -16.79
N SER A 25 17.68 18.36 -17.10
CA SER A 25 18.09 19.37 -16.12
C SER A 25 17.06 20.49 -15.92
N TYR A 26 16.01 20.56 -16.76
CA TYR A 26 15.07 21.68 -16.77
C TYR A 26 14.45 21.95 -15.41
N TYR A 27 14.01 20.91 -14.71
CA TYR A 27 13.45 21.02 -13.36
C TYR A 27 14.40 21.74 -12.37
N GLN A 28 15.70 21.45 -12.44
CA GLN A 28 16.70 22.05 -11.57
C GLN A 28 17.04 23.50 -11.94
N SER A 29 16.62 23.96 -13.13
CA SER A 29 16.85 25.32 -13.60
C SER A 29 15.81 26.32 -13.09
N ILE A 30 14.70 25.85 -12.54
CA ILE A 30 13.61 26.70 -12.04
C ILE A 30 13.77 26.89 -10.54
N ASP A 31 13.80 28.14 -10.11
CA ASP A 31 13.81 28.49 -8.68
C ASP A 31 12.41 28.27 -8.07
N THR A 32 12.30 27.24 -7.22
CA THR A 32 11.09 26.89 -6.48
C THR A 32 11.08 27.44 -5.04
N SER A 33 12.12 28.17 -4.62
CA SER A 33 12.32 28.55 -3.21
C SER A 33 11.47 29.74 -2.72
N ASN A 34 11.05 30.63 -3.63
CA ASN A 34 10.30 31.85 -3.31
C ASN A 34 8.85 31.83 -3.84
N MET A 35 8.10 30.76 -3.55
CA MET A 35 6.66 30.72 -3.89
C MET A 35 5.85 31.56 -2.90
N SER A 36 5.19 32.61 -3.41
CA SER A 36 4.07 33.24 -2.73
C SER A 36 2.81 32.36 -2.83
N ARG A 37 1.85 32.55 -1.93
CA ARG A 37 0.55 31.86 -1.98
C ARG A 37 -0.14 32.18 -3.32
N ILE A 38 -0.35 31.15 -4.15
CA ILE A 38 -1.05 31.28 -5.43
C ILE A 38 -2.44 30.66 -5.28
N GLU A 39 -3.48 31.43 -5.63
CA GLU A 39 -4.86 30.96 -5.71
C GLU A 39 -5.24 30.79 -7.18
N SER A 40 -5.76 29.61 -7.51
CA SER A 40 -6.24 29.29 -8.85
C SER A 40 -7.48 28.40 -8.78
N TYR A 41 -8.22 28.33 -9.87
CA TYR A 41 -9.34 27.42 -9.99
C TYR A 41 -9.04 26.32 -11.01
N ALA A 42 -9.62 25.14 -10.78
CA ALA A 42 -9.53 24.00 -11.67
C ALA A 42 -10.92 23.43 -11.97
N TYR A 43 -11.08 22.94 -13.18
CA TYR A 43 -12.28 22.27 -13.64
C TYR A 43 -11.95 20.86 -14.10
N TYR A 44 -12.70 19.88 -13.60
CA TYR A 44 -12.58 18.48 -13.95
C TYR A 44 -13.88 17.96 -14.55
N ARG A 45 -13.77 17.12 -15.58
CA ARG A 45 -14.90 16.45 -16.21
C ARG A 45 -14.56 14.99 -16.46
N PHE A 46 -15.44 14.11 -16.00
CA PHE A 46 -15.32 12.66 -16.13
C PHE A 46 -16.54 12.12 -16.87
N TYR A 47 -16.32 11.51 -18.02
CA TYR A 47 -17.35 10.79 -18.75
C TYR A 47 -17.01 9.30 -18.76
N TYR A 48 -17.96 8.47 -18.38
CA TYR A 48 -17.84 7.01 -18.34
C TYR A 48 -18.90 6.38 -19.22
N ARG A 49 -18.52 5.39 -20.03
CA ARG A 49 -19.44 4.57 -20.81
C ARG A 49 -19.10 3.10 -20.67
N THR A 50 -20.10 2.33 -20.26
CA THR A 50 -20.03 0.87 -20.11
C THR A 50 -20.51 0.20 -21.38
N ASP A 51 -19.56 -0.28 -22.18
CA ASP A 51 -19.86 -0.94 -23.44
C ASP A 51 -20.28 -2.40 -23.21
N ARG A 52 -19.57 -3.12 -22.32
CA ARG A 52 -19.89 -4.49 -21.91
C ARG A 52 -19.68 -4.66 -20.40
N ARG A 53 -20.64 -5.29 -19.70
CA ARG A 53 -20.52 -5.66 -18.28
C ARG A 53 -21.07 -7.05 -17.99
N ASN A 54 -20.47 -7.76 -17.05
CA ASN A 54 -20.87 -9.07 -16.55
C ASN A 54 -20.77 -9.14 -15.01
N ILE A 55 -21.05 -10.30 -14.43
CA ILE A 55 -21.06 -10.52 -12.96
C ILE A 55 -19.71 -10.24 -12.29
N THR A 56 -18.59 -10.40 -13.00
CA THR A 56 -17.25 -10.20 -12.44
C THR A 56 -16.95 -8.73 -12.13
N LEU A 57 -17.68 -7.77 -12.73
CA LEU A 57 -17.52 -6.35 -12.43
C LEU A 57 -17.89 -6.03 -10.96
N MET A 58 -18.72 -6.86 -10.31
CA MET A 58 -19.06 -6.72 -8.90
C MET A 58 -17.88 -7.02 -7.97
N ALA A 59 -16.87 -7.76 -8.43
CA ALA A 59 -15.66 -8.02 -7.66
C ALA A 59 -14.72 -6.80 -7.62
N VAL A 60 -15.00 -5.76 -8.41
CA VAL A 60 -14.18 -4.53 -8.44
C VAL A 60 -14.75 -3.52 -7.43
N PRO A 61 -14.01 -3.16 -6.35
CA PRO A 61 -14.56 -2.43 -5.20
C PRO A 61 -15.29 -1.11 -5.52
N SER A 62 -14.83 -0.34 -6.52
CA SER A 62 -15.44 0.93 -6.92
C SER A 62 -16.51 0.82 -8.02
N MET A 63 -16.76 -0.38 -8.56
CA MET A 63 -17.62 -0.54 -9.74
C MET A 63 -18.99 -1.09 -9.42
N TYR A 64 -19.32 -1.31 -8.14
CA TYR A 64 -20.63 -1.82 -7.72
C TYR A 64 -21.79 -0.97 -8.27
N ALA A 65 -21.71 0.36 -8.13
CA ALA A 65 -22.74 1.28 -8.62
C ALA A 65 -22.91 1.22 -10.16
N VAL A 66 -21.83 0.95 -10.89
CA VAL A 66 -21.82 0.79 -12.35
C VAL A 66 -22.30 -0.61 -12.77
N ALA A 67 -22.00 -1.64 -11.97
CA ALA A 67 -22.41 -3.01 -12.21
C ALA A 67 -23.92 -3.21 -11.98
N HIS A 68 -24.45 -2.62 -10.91
CA HIS A 68 -25.85 -2.77 -10.49
C HIS A 68 -26.78 -1.66 -11.02
N GLY A 69 -26.24 -0.53 -11.46
CA GLY A 69 -27.03 0.60 -11.97
C GLY A 69 -27.76 0.30 -13.28
N ALA A 70 -28.96 0.87 -13.46
CA ALA A 70 -29.71 0.76 -14.71
C ALA A 70 -29.03 1.52 -15.88
N GLY A 71 -28.31 2.61 -15.57
CA GLY A 71 -27.55 3.40 -16.54
C GLY A 71 -26.23 2.74 -16.97
N ARG A 72 -25.81 3.00 -18.21
CA ARG A 72 -24.50 2.60 -18.76
C ARG A 72 -23.55 3.77 -19.01
N GLU A 73 -24.06 4.98 -18.92
CA GLU A 73 -23.31 6.22 -19.17
C GLU A 73 -23.43 7.12 -17.96
N PHE A 74 -22.31 7.68 -17.53
CA PHE A 74 -22.25 8.55 -16.36
C PHE A 74 -21.36 9.76 -16.66
N LEU A 75 -21.74 10.91 -16.10
CA LEU A 75 -21.02 12.17 -16.22
C LEU A 75 -20.83 12.76 -14.82
N CYS A 76 -19.60 13.18 -14.53
CA CYS A 76 -19.25 13.92 -13.32
C CYS A 76 -18.50 15.19 -13.72
N GLU A 77 -18.83 16.31 -13.07
CA GLU A 77 -18.16 17.60 -13.24
C GLU A 77 -17.84 18.18 -11.87
N GLU A 78 -16.63 18.71 -11.72
CA GLU A 78 -16.17 19.33 -10.49
C GLU A 78 -15.50 20.67 -10.78
N TYR A 79 -15.79 21.65 -9.93
CA TYR A 79 -15.11 22.94 -9.92
C TYR A 79 -14.46 23.17 -8.55
N ASN A 80 -13.15 23.33 -8.59
CA ASN A 80 -12.29 23.27 -7.41
C ASN A 80 -11.47 24.55 -7.27
N HIS A 81 -11.31 25.03 -6.03
CA HIS A 81 -10.39 26.09 -5.68
C HIS A 81 -9.10 25.47 -5.16
N ILE A 82 -7.98 25.85 -5.78
CA ILE A 82 -6.64 25.34 -5.45
C ILE A 82 -5.87 26.49 -4.81
N THR A 83 -5.49 26.31 -3.55
CA THR A 83 -4.56 27.20 -2.85
C THR A 83 -3.22 26.50 -2.71
N THR A 84 -2.22 26.99 -3.45
CA THR A 84 -0.85 26.47 -3.42
C THR A 84 -0.06 27.23 -2.37
N PHE A 85 0.42 26.52 -1.34
CA PHE A 85 1.23 27.09 -0.25
C PHE A 85 2.73 26.86 -0.47
N SER A 86 3.08 25.74 -1.09
CA SER A 86 4.44 25.39 -1.56
C SER A 86 4.34 24.48 -2.77
N PHE A 87 5.47 24.20 -3.44
CA PHE A 87 5.52 23.32 -4.61
C PHE A 87 4.86 21.95 -4.36
N ASP A 88 5.02 21.39 -3.16
CA ASP A 88 4.49 20.09 -2.77
C ASP A 88 3.16 20.14 -1.98
N HIS A 89 2.72 21.33 -1.57
CA HIS A 89 1.53 21.47 -0.70
C HIS A 89 0.49 22.39 -1.34
N ALA A 90 -0.45 21.76 -2.04
CA ALA A 90 -1.67 22.39 -2.54
C ALA A 90 -2.89 21.92 -1.75
N LYS A 91 -3.73 22.86 -1.30
CA LYS A 91 -5.02 22.56 -0.70
C LYS A 91 -6.11 22.74 -1.74
N VAL A 92 -6.87 21.68 -1.98
CA VAL A 92 -8.03 21.70 -2.88
C VAL A 92 -9.29 21.84 -2.06
N GLN A 93 -10.12 22.83 -2.38
CA GLN A 93 -11.46 23.03 -1.84
C GLN A 93 -12.48 22.81 -2.95
N HIS A 94 -13.39 21.86 -2.75
CA HIS A 94 -14.48 21.59 -3.70
C HIS A 94 -15.54 22.67 -3.57
N LEU A 95 -15.82 23.39 -4.66
CA LEU A 95 -16.83 24.46 -4.67
C LEU A 95 -18.16 24.01 -5.27
N LEU A 96 -18.11 23.19 -6.31
CA LEU A 96 -19.30 22.68 -7.00
C LEU A 96 -19.00 21.29 -7.56
N SER A 97 -19.93 20.35 -7.37
CA SER A 97 -19.80 18.99 -7.90
C SER A 97 -21.14 18.46 -8.38
N ILE A 98 -21.20 18.04 -9.64
CA ILE A 98 -22.38 17.44 -10.24
C ILE A 98 -22.00 16.03 -10.67
N SER A 99 -22.75 15.03 -10.21
CA SER A 99 -22.54 13.65 -10.63
C SER A 99 -23.85 12.98 -10.97
N THR A 100 -23.91 12.29 -12.11
CA THR A 100 -25.04 11.42 -12.46
C THR A 100 -24.87 10.00 -11.93
N VAL A 101 -23.79 9.71 -11.21
CA VAL A 101 -23.55 8.39 -10.60
C VAL A 101 -24.52 8.22 -9.43
N PRO A 102 -25.19 7.05 -9.29
CA PRO A 102 -26.04 6.76 -8.14
C PRO A 102 -25.33 7.03 -6.80
N HIS A 103 -26.03 7.69 -5.89
CA HIS A 103 -25.51 8.09 -4.56
C HIS A 103 -24.26 9.00 -4.61
N HIS A 104 -23.99 9.67 -5.74
CA HIS A 104 -22.83 10.56 -5.94
C HIS A 104 -21.49 9.89 -5.60
N LYS A 105 -21.41 8.56 -5.77
CA LYS A 105 -20.19 7.81 -5.49
C LYS A 105 -19.12 8.09 -6.54
N GLN A 106 -17.87 8.02 -6.10
CA GLN A 106 -16.72 8.10 -6.98
C GLN A 106 -16.53 6.78 -7.73
N VAL A 107 -16.63 6.81 -9.06
CA VAL A 107 -16.39 5.66 -9.95
C VAL A 107 -14.96 5.74 -10.46
N MET A 108 -14.25 4.61 -10.47
CA MET A 108 -12.85 4.54 -10.90
C MET A 108 -11.98 5.63 -10.24
N PRO A 109 -11.90 5.67 -8.89
CA PRO A 109 -11.11 6.68 -8.17
C PRO A 109 -9.64 6.66 -8.60
N ASN A 110 -9.20 5.51 -9.07
CA ASN A 110 -7.89 5.26 -9.62
C ASN A 110 -7.59 6.23 -10.80
N LEU A 111 -8.56 6.65 -11.61
CA LEU A 111 -8.33 7.60 -12.71
C LEU A 111 -8.03 9.03 -12.25
N LEU A 112 -8.39 9.40 -11.01
CA LEU A 112 -8.10 10.75 -10.49
C LEU A 112 -6.60 11.05 -10.41
N TYR A 113 -5.78 10.03 -10.17
CA TYR A 113 -4.32 10.19 -10.11
C TYR A 113 -3.71 10.66 -11.43
N TYR A 114 -4.42 10.47 -12.56
CA TYR A 114 -3.95 10.93 -13.87
C TYR A 114 -4.16 12.43 -14.09
N MET A 115 -4.90 13.12 -13.21
CA MET A 115 -5.22 14.52 -13.42
C MET A 115 -4.02 15.44 -13.24
N THR A 116 -3.14 15.11 -12.29
CA THR A 116 -1.98 15.93 -11.89
C THR A 116 -0.66 15.20 -12.19
N PRO A 117 -0.23 15.11 -13.46
CA PRO A 117 1.04 14.50 -13.84
C PRO A 117 2.25 15.37 -13.45
N HIS A 118 3.25 14.72 -12.87
CA HIS A 118 4.58 15.25 -12.58
C HIS A 118 5.61 14.69 -13.57
N ILE A 119 5.64 15.26 -14.78
CA ILE A 119 6.47 14.70 -15.87
C ILE A 119 7.97 14.79 -15.60
N TYR A 120 8.43 15.69 -14.72
CA TYR A 120 9.85 15.88 -14.41
C TYR A 120 10.35 15.06 -13.22
N ASP A 121 9.46 14.30 -12.55
CA ASP A 121 9.81 13.43 -11.44
C ASP A 121 10.14 12.01 -11.88
N THR A 122 10.49 11.13 -10.93
CA THR A 122 10.81 9.73 -11.23
C THR A 122 9.60 8.96 -11.73
N ALA A 123 8.41 9.27 -11.22
CA ALA A 123 7.15 8.74 -11.69
C ALA A 123 6.29 9.88 -12.27
N ILE A 124 5.50 9.59 -13.31
CA ILE A 124 4.63 10.59 -13.94
C ILE A 124 3.43 10.92 -13.05
N PHE A 125 2.90 9.94 -12.31
CA PHE A 125 1.70 10.12 -11.50
C PHE A 125 1.99 9.69 -10.07
N ASP A 126 1.75 10.59 -9.11
CA ASP A 126 1.96 10.28 -7.70
C ASP A 126 1.10 9.10 -7.25
N GLY A 127 1.72 8.14 -6.57
CA GLY A 127 1.06 6.90 -6.15
C GLY A 127 0.91 5.84 -7.24
N ARG A 128 1.37 6.07 -8.48
CA ARG A 128 1.45 5.06 -9.54
C ARG A 128 2.88 4.90 -10.05
N TRP A 129 3.33 3.66 -10.18
CA TRP A 129 4.70 3.33 -10.57
C TRP A 129 4.98 3.49 -12.07
N ILE A 130 4.41 4.49 -12.75
CA ILE A 130 4.70 4.76 -14.17
C ILE A 130 5.94 5.66 -14.25
N LEU A 131 7.05 5.10 -14.73
CA LEU A 131 8.35 5.76 -14.75
C LEU A 131 8.42 6.85 -15.83
N SER A 132 8.71 8.10 -15.44
CA SER A 132 8.81 9.20 -16.40
C SER A 132 9.98 9.01 -17.39
N PRO A 133 9.76 9.18 -18.70
CA PRO A 133 10.82 9.19 -19.69
C PRO A 133 11.69 10.46 -19.61
N LEU A 134 11.27 11.51 -18.90
CA LEU A 134 11.98 12.79 -18.82
C LEU A 134 12.89 12.91 -17.60
N LYS A 135 13.00 11.86 -16.78
CA LYS A 135 14.01 11.80 -15.70
C LYS A 135 15.28 11.12 -16.16
N LYS A 136 16.43 11.76 -15.91
CA LYS A 136 17.76 11.20 -16.22
C LYS A 136 17.97 9.77 -15.70
N HIS A 137 17.50 9.48 -14.48
CA HIS A 137 17.64 8.15 -13.85
C HIS A 137 16.89 7.04 -14.61
N ASN A 138 15.80 7.37 -15.30
CA ASN A 138 14.97 6.42 -16.03
C ASN A 138 15.45 6.18 -17.46
N ARG A 139 16.46 6.93 -17.95
CA ARG A 139 17.05 6.78 -19.29
C ARG A 139 17.39 5.33 -19.64
N LYS A 140 17.80 4.52 -18.65
CA LYS A 140 18.13 3.11 -18.88
C LYS A 140 16.97 2.28 -19.43
N TYR A 141 15.73 2.68 -19.20
CA TYR A 141 14.51 1.97 -19.63
C TYR A 141 13.93 2.47 -20.96
N TYR A 142 14.49 3.54 -21.54
CA TYR A 142 13.97 4.17 -22.75
C TYR A 142 15.02 4.31 -23.86
N HIS A 143 14.56 4.17 -25.10
CA HIS A 143 15.21 4.65 -26.32
C HIS A 143 14.64 6.01 -26.71
N TYR A 144 15.52 6.93 -27.11
CA TYR A 144 15.13 8.28 -27.49
C TYR A 144 15.51 8.57 -28.94
N GLN A 145 14.65 9.29 -29.64
CA GLN A 145 14.90 9.91 -30.94
C GLN A 145 14.56 11.40 -30.82
N VAL A 146 15.35 12.27 -31.46
CA VAL A 146 15.16 13.72 -31.38
C VAL A 146 15.17 14.29 -32.80
N HIS A 147 14.11 15.01 -33.14
CA HIS A 147 13.92 15.64 -34.45
C HIS A 147 13.78 17.16 -34.28
N PRO A 148 14.60 17.99 -34.95
CA PRO A 148 14.43 19.44 -34.91
C PRO A 148 13.12 19.85 -35.61
N LEU A 149 12.41 20.80 -35.02
CA LEU A 149 11.19 21.42 -35.54
C LEU A 149 11.44 22.91 -35.84
N VAL A 150 10.48 23.55 -36.50
CA VAL A 150 10.49 24.99 -36.76
C VAL A 150 10.20 25.76 -35.45
N ASN A 151 10.73 26.99 -35.33
CA ASN A 151 10.58 27.90 -34.18
C ASN A 151 11.32 27.44 -32.91
N ASP A 152 12.59 27.03 -33.03
CA ASP A 152 13.45 26.65 -31.89
C ASP A 152 12.85 25.54 -31.01
N LYS A 153 12.08 24.64 -31.62
CA LYS A 153 11.48 23.48 -30.97
C LYS A 153 12.14 22.20 -31.44
N ALA A 154 12.09 21.17 -30.61
CA ALA A 154 12.47 19.81 -30.96
C ALA A 154 11.38 18.81 -30.55
N GLU A 155 11.18 17.78 -31.35
CA GLU A 155 10.36 16.63 -31.01
C GLU A 155 11.23 15.55 -30.39
N VAL A 156 10.95 15.17 -29.14
CA VAL A 156 11.60 14.08 -28.41
C VAL A 156 10.65 12.90 -28.37
N VAL A 157 10.96 11.87 -29.15
CA VAL A 157 10.20 10.61 -29.16
C VAL A 157 10.87 9.62 -28.23
N PHE A 158 10.10 9.01 -27.33
CA PHE A 158 10.57 8.02 -26.36
C PHE A 158 9.83 6.70 -26.56
N HIS A 159 10.60 5.62 -26.60
CA HIS A 159 10.09 4.25 -26.72
C HIS A 159 10.68 3.39 -25.59
N PRO A 160 9.88 2.55 -24.93
CA PRO A 160 10.39 1.66 -23.89
C PRO A 160 11.31 0.60 -24.50
N LYS A 161 12.34 0.18 -23.75
CA LYS A 161 13.27 -0.89 -24.18
C LYS A 161 12.70 -2.29 -24.00
N THR A 162 11.75 -2.42 -23.09
CA THR A 162 11.03 -3.65 -22.78
C THR A 162 9.55 -3.33 -22.75
N ASP A 163 8.72 -4.29 -23.11
CA ASP A 163 7.27 -4.16 -22.98
C ASP A 163 6.89 -4.35 -21.51
N ASN A 164 6.50 -3.27 -20.82
CA ASN A 164 6.15 -3.25 -19.39
C ASN A 164 5.13 -2.14 -19.09
N THR A 165 4.11 -2.45 -18.30
CA THR A 165 3.01 -1.54 -17.89
C THR A 165 3.46 -0.32 -17.08
N GLN A 166 4.68 -0.29 -16.57
CA GLN A 166 5.26 0.86 -15.88
C GLN A 166 5.98 1.83 -16.82
N LEU A 167 6.08 1.50 -18.11
CA LEU A 167 6.73 2.33 -19.11
C LEU A 167 5.68 2.88 -20.08
N VAL A 168 6.00 4.03 -20.69
CA VAL A 168 5.12 4.71 -21.65
C VAL A 168 5.84 4.94 -22.97
N TYR A 169 5.11 4.94 -24.07
CA TYR A 169 5.65 5.35 -25.36
C TYR A 169 4.95 6.62 -25.83
N GLY A 170 5.66 7.49 -26.54
CA GLY A 170 5.09 8.77 -26.94
C GLY A 170 6.12 9.78 -27.40
N LYS A 171 5.67 11.03 -27.42
CA LYS A 171 6.45 12.17 -27.90
C LYS A 171 6.21 13.40 -27.02
N ALA A 172 7.24 14.23 -26.92
CA ALA A 172 7.18 15.53 -26.27
C ALA A 172 7.72 16.59 -27.22
N ILE A 173 7.03 17.72 -27.36
CA ILE A 173 7.59 18.89 -28.02
C ILE A 173 8.26 19.75 -26.97
N VAL A 174 9.55 19.98 -27.14
CA VAL A 174 10.38 20.74 -26.20
C VAL A 174 10.96 21.99 -26.87
N ASP A 175 11.18 23.02 -26.07
CA ASP A 175 11.99 24.17 -26.46
C ASP A 175 13.47 23.75 -26.51
N GLU A 176 14.14 24.00 -27.64
CA GLU A 176 15.50 23.52 -27.87
C GLU A 176 16.52 24.23 -26.93
N ALA A 177 16.32 25.51 -26.65
CA ALA A 177 17.25 26.33 -25.89
C ALA A 177 17.20 26.02 -24.39
N THR A 178 15.99 25.90 -23.85
CA THR A 178 15.74 25.73 -22.40
C THR A 178 15.57 24.27 -22.01
N GLY A 179 15.02 23.42 -22.89
CA GLY A 179 14.59 22.06 -22.56
C GLY A 179 13.20 21.99 -21.92
N GLN A 180 12.43 23.09 -21.91
CA GLN A 180 11.05 23.12 -21.42
C GLN A 180 10.15 22.24 -22.29
N VAL A 181 9.35 21.37 -21.67
CA VAL A 181 8.27 20.66 -22.36
C VAL A 181 7.10 21.61 -22.57
N VAL A 182 6.65 21.75 -23.82
CA VAL A 182 5.49 22.58 -24.19
C VAL A 182 4.23 21.74 -24.22
N ASN A 183 4.29 20.58 -24.88
CA ASN A 183 3.23 19.58 -24.86
C ASN A 183 3.84 18.17 -24.85
N MET A 184 3.05 17.21 -24.43
CA MET A 184 3.46 15.82 -24.39
C MET A 184 2.25 14.93 -24.65
N GLU A 185 2.44 13.92 -25.48
CA GLU A 185 1.45 12.90 -25.81
C GLU A 185 2.09 11.54 -25.59
N PHE A 186 1.41 10.69 -24.83
CA PHE A 186 1.88 9.33 -24.60
C PHE A 186 0.73 8.37 -24.39
N ASP A 187 1.02 7.12 -24.70
CA ASP A 187 0.15 6.00 -24.47
C ASP A 187 0.82 5.08 -23.44
N GLY A 188 0.00 4.42 -22.64
CA GLY A 188 0.46 3.46 -21.65
C GLY A 188 -0.66 2.56 -21.21
N GLU A 189 -0.29 1.56 -20.42
CA GLU A 189 -1.24 0.67 -19.78
C GLU A 189 -0.84 0.54 -18.33
N TYR A 190 -1.78 0.77 -17.40
CA TYR A 190 -1.51 0.51 -16.00
C TYR A 190 -2.81 0.15 -15.30
N ASP A 191 -2.76 -0.86 -14.42
CA ASP A 191 -3.92 -1.31 -13.66
C ASP A 191 -5.12 -1.70 -14.55
N MET A 192 -4.85 -2.49 -15.61
CA MET A 192 -5.85 -2.95 -16.60
C MET A 192 -6.55 -1.82 -17.37
N VAL A 193 -6.01 -0.60 -17.28
CA VAL A 193 -6.48 0.57 -18.01
C VAL A 193 -5.44 0.91 -19.07
N HIS A 194 -5.82 0.75 -20.33
CA HIS A 194 -5.10 1.33 -21.45
C HIS A 194 -5.46 2.81 -21.53
N PHE A 195 -4.47 3.69 -21.58
CA PHE A 195 -4.73 5.11 -21.66
C PHE A 195 -3.91 5.79 -22.74
N ARG A 196 -4.52 6.80 -23.34
CA ARG A 196 -3.86 7.82 -24.14
C ARG A 196 -3.98 9.15 -23.41
N PHE A 197 -2.85 9.77 -23.15
CA PHE A 197 -2.75 11.00 -22.39
C PHE A 197 -2.12 12.10 -23.24
N SER A 198 -2.75 13.28 -23.22
CA SER A 198 -2.24 14.49 -23.85
C SER A 198 -2.24 15.61 -22.82
N LEU A 199 -1.13 16.32 -22.71
CA LEU A 199 -0.98 17.43 -21.79
C LEU A 199 -0.32 18.64 -22.43
N ILE A 200 -0.71 19.82 -21.94
CA ILE A 200 -0.14 21.11 -22.31
C ILE A 200 0.41 21.74 -21.04
N MET A 201 1.70 22.08 -21.05
CA MET A 201 2.39 22.68 -19.91
C MET A 201 2.11 24.18 -19.82
N GLY A 202 2.31 24.75 -18.64
CA GLY A 202 2.20 26.19 -18.44
C GLY A 202 3.23 26.98 -19.24
N PRO A 203 2.90 28.25 -19.58
CA PRO A 203 3.70 29.04 -20.50
C PRO A 203 4.99 29.60 -19.85
N ASN A 204 4.94 30.06 -18.60
CA ASN A 204 6.02 30.87 -18.01
C ASN A 204 6.29 30.55 -16.52
N GLY A 205 7.56 30.69 -16.11
CA GLY A 205 7.98 30.58 -14.71
C GLY A 205 7.65 29.22 -14.08
N LEU A 206 7.09 29.22 -12.88
CA LEU A 206 6.73 28.01 -12.14
C LEU A 206 5.60 27.20 -12.78
N GLU A 207 4.73 27.85 -13.57
CA GLU A 207 3.63 27.16 -14.27
C GLU A 207 4.17 26.16 -15.31
N THR A 208 5.41 26.33 -15.79
CA THR A 208 6.04 25.41 -16.75
C THR A 208 6.32 24.02 -16.18
N LEU A 209 6.25 23.86 -14.85
CA LEU A 209 6.39 22.58 -14.16
C LEU A 209 5.08 21.81 -14.04
N PHE A 210 3.95 22.48 -14.29
CA PHE A 210 2.61 21.90 -14.15
C PHE A 210 1.81 22.00 -15.46
N PRO A 211 0.89 21.06 -15.70
CA PRO A 211 0.00 21.16 -16.85
C PRO A 211 -1.09 22.21 -16.63
N VAL A 212 -1.44 22.93 -17.70
CA VAL A 212 -2.62 23.81 -17.76
C VAL A 212 -3.84 23.03 -18.26
N LYS A 213 -3.62 22.00 -19.07
CA LYS A 213 -4.67 21.13 -19.60
C LYS A 213 -4.17 19.70 -19.69
N CYS A 214 -4.99 18.76 -19.22
CA CYS A 214 -4.81 17.32 -19.37
C CYS A 214 -6.04 16.71 -20.05
N ASP A 215 -5.83 15.84 -21.02
CA ASP A 215 -6.85 15.09 -21.74
C ASP A 215 -6.47 13.61 -21.72
N LEU A 216 -7.35 12.79 -21.14
CA LEU A 216 -7.13 11.37 -20.92
C LEU A 216 -8.28 10.59 -21.55
N ASN A 217 -7.94 9.71 -22.49
CA ASN A 217 -8.84 8.66 -22.97
C ASN A 217 -8.39 7.33 -22.37
N ALA A 218 -9.23 6.70 -21.56
CA ALA A 218 -8.89 5.50 -20.82
C ALA A 218 -9.90 4.38 -21.09
N THR A 219 -9.40 3.17 -21.30
CA THR A 219 -10.20 1.97 -21.57
C THR A 219 -9.83 0.88 -20.58
N PHE A 220 -10.81 0.47 -19.77
CA PHE A 220 -10.68 -0.58 -18.78
C PHE A 220 -11.18 -1.92 -19.34
N TYR A 221 -10.34 -2.94 -19.26
CA TYR A 221 -10.66 -4.32 -19.63
C TYR A 221 -10.45 -5.26 -18.45
N PHE A 222 -11.49 -5.98 -18.04
CA PHE A 222 -11.38 -6.97 -16.99
C PHE A 222 -12.34 -8.13 -17.20
N LEU A 223 -11.84 -9.35 -17.41
CA LEU A 223 -12.64 -10.59 -17.53
C LEU A 223 -13.89 -10.43 -18.43
N GLY A 224 -13.75 -9.77 -19.58
CA GLY A 224 -14.83 -9.55 -20.55
C GLY A 224 -15.69 -8.29 -20.30
N ASN A 225 -15.46 -7.54 -19.22
CA ASN A 225 -15.97 -6.18 -19.04
C ASN A 225 -15.16 -5.20 -19.89
N HIS A 226 -15.84 -4.21 -20.46
CA HIS A 226 -15.25 -3.17 -21.29
C HIS A 226 -15.90 -1.83 -20.95
N ILE A 227 -15.10 -0.90 -20.44
CA ILE A 227 -15.54 0.43 -20.01
C ILE A 227 -14.60 1.46 -20.58
N THR A 228 -15.15 2.41 -21.33
CA THR A 228 -14.41 3.56 -21.87
C THR A 228 -14.67 4.77 -21.00
N SER A 229 -13.65 5.59 -20.82
CA SER A 229 -13.71 6.81 -20.03
C SER A 229 -12.94 7.93 -20.71
N HIS A 230 -13.45 9.14 -20.57
CA HIS A 230 -12.80 10.35 -21.02
C HIS A 230 -12.74 11.34 -19.86
N LEU A 231 -11.53 11.77 -19.54
CA LEU A 231 -11.25 12.68 -18.45
C LEU A 231 -10.54 13.92 -19.00
N LEU A 232 -11.12 15.08 -18.68
CA LEU A 232 -10.57 16.39 -19.00
C LEU A 232 -10.31 17.16 -17.72
N SER A 233 -9.09 17.67 -17.57
CA SER A 233 -8.71 18.55 -16.47
C SER A 233 -8.14 19.85 -16.99
N VAL A 234 -8.60 20.98 -16.45
CA VAL A 234 -8.15 22.34 -16.84
C VAL A 234 -7.79 23.11 -15.57
N TYR A 235 -6.58 23.66 -15.56
CA TYR A 235 -5.99 24.38 -14.43
C TYR A 235 -5.81 25.87 -14.75
N GLY A 236 -5.54 26.69 -13.73
CA GLY A 236 -5.23 28.11 -13.91
C GLY A 236 -6.44 28.98 -14.28
N LEU A 237 -7.66 28.52 -13.99
CA LEU A 237 -8.87 29.30 -14.21
C LEU A 237 -8.94 30.47 -13.21
N LYS A 238 -9.45 31.62 -13.64
CA LYS A 238 -9.50 32.87 -12.84
C LYS A 238 -10.89 33.22 -12.31
N LYS A 239 -11.92 32.42 -12.65
CA LYS A 239 -13.32 32.78 -12.40
C LYS A 239 -13.71 32.41 -10.96
N LYS A 240 -13.78 33.42 -10.08
CA LYS A 240 -14.20 33.23 -8.69
C LYS A 240 -15.71 32.99 -8.59
N LEU A 241 -16.10 31.98 -7.81
CA LEU A 241 -17.50 31.73 -7.44
C LEU A 241 -17.90 32.57 -6.21
N PRO A 242 -19.19 32.92 -6.05
CA PRO A 242 -19.66 33.62 -4.85
C PRO A 242 -19.43 32.78 -3.59
N ASP A 243 -19.06 33.42 -2.47
CA ASP A 243 -18.71 32.74 -1.21
C ASP A 243 -19.91 32.02 -0.54
N SER A 244 -21.13 32.21 -1.04
CA SER A 244 -22.39 31.65 -0.53
C SER A 244 -23.05 30.69 -1.51
N ILE A 245 -22.42 29.57 -1.84
CA ILE A 245 -23.09 28.46 -2.53
C ILE A 245 -23.73 27.56 -1.48
N ALA A 246 -25.05 27.65 -1.33
CA ALA A 246 -25.82 26.83 -0.40
C ALA A 246 -26.09 25.41 -0.94
N ASP A 247 -25.90 25.18 -2.24
CA ASP A 247 -26.30 23.94 -2.90
C ASP A 247 -25.25 23.47 -3.91
N ASN A 248 -24.64 22.31 -3.64
CA ASN A 248 -23.52 21.77 -4.40
C ASN A 248 -23.92 21.24 -5.80
N HIS A 249 -25.21 21.23 -6.15
CA HIS A 249 -25.75 20.55 -7.34
C HIS A 249 -26.46 21.48 -8.34
N ASN A 250 -26.00 22.73 -8.47
CA ASN A 250 -26.62 23.69 -9.38
C ASN A 250 -26.11 23.54 -10.83
N PHE A 251 -26.88 22.84 -11.68
CA PHE A 251 -26.58 22.64 -13.10
C PHE A 251 -26.42 23.94 -13.89
N ALA A 252 -27.23 24.97 -13.62
CA ALA A 252 -27.15 26.24 -14.33
C ALA A 252 -25.86 27.01 -13.99
N LEU A 253 -25.44 26.93 -12.72
CA LEU A 253 -24.19 27.54 -12.27
C LEU A 253 -22.98 26.83 -12.88
N MET A 254 -22.98 25.49 -12.98
CA MET A 254 -21.93 24.72 -13.66
C MET A 254 -21.80 25.08 -15.15
N ASP A 255 -22.93 25.25 -15.86
CA ASP A 255 -22.92 25.63 -17.27
C ASP A 255 -22.25 26.99 -17.51
N SER A 256 -22.40 27.92 -16.57
CA SER A 256 -21.81 29.27 -16.66
C SER A 256 -20.29 29.33 -16.41
N ILE A 257 -19.73 28.35 -15.70
CA ILE A 257 -18.30 28.32 -15.32
C ILE A 257 -17.48 27.35 -16.16
N ARG A 258 -18.13 26.46 -16.91
CA ARG A 258 -17.48 25.44 -17.73
C ARG A 258 -16.57 26.09 -18.78
N PRO A 259 -15.30 25.67 -18.92
CA PRO A 259 -14.38 26.23 -19.91
C PRO A 259 -14.73 25.83 -21.35
N PHE A 260 -15.31 24.65 -21.56
CA PHE A 260 -15.68 24.13 -22.88
C PHE A 260 -17.13 23.61 -22.87
N PRO A 261 -17.93 23.79 -23.92
CA PRO A 261 -19.30 23.28 -23.94
C PRO A 261 -19.33 21.74 -23.90
N LEU A 262 -20.41 21.17 -23.34
CA LEU A 262 -20.63 19.73 -23.36
C LEU A 262 -20.84 19.22 -24.79
N THR A 263 -20.31 18.03 -25.04
CA THR A 263 -20.56 17.27 -26.28
C THR A 263 -22.00 16.75 -26.31
N LEU A 264 -22.47 16.35 -27.50
CA LEU A 264 -23.83 15.81 -27.66
C LEU A 264 -24.11 14.59 -26.76
N PRO A 265 -23.22 13.58 -26.66
CA PRO A 265 -23.43 12.45 -25.75
C PRO A 265 -23.54 12.88 -24.28
N GLU A 266 -22.67 13.79 -23.82
CA GLU A 266 -22.67 14.30 -22.45
C GLU A 266 -23.98 15.02 -22.10
N LYS A 267 -24.50 15.85 -23.02
CA LYS A 267 -25.80 16.53 -22.85
C LYS A 267 -26.96 15.53 -22.70
N LEU A 268 -26.95 14.44 -23.47
CA LEU A 268 -27.98 13.41 -23.40
C LEU A 268 -27.97 12.64 -22.07
N VAL A 269 -26.80 12.49 -21.44
CA VAL A 269 -26.69 11.86 -20.11
C VAL A 269 -27.36 12.75 -19.06
N TYR A 270 -27.09 14.05 -19.06
CA TYR A 270 -27.75 14.98 -18.14
C TYR A 270 -29.26 15.08 -18.35
N GLN A 271 -29.72 15.15 -19.59
CA GLN A 271 -31.16 15.18 -19.86
C GLN A 271 -31.87 13.93 -19.36
N ARG A 272 -31.25 12.74 -19.49
CA ARG A 272 -31.78 11.49 -18.92
C ARG A 272 -31.79 11.53 -17.39
N TYR A 273 -30.70 11.95 -16.77
CA TYR A 273 -30.60 12.05 -15.32
C TYR A 273 -31.67 12.97 -14.72
N ILE A 274 -31.83 14.17 -15.28
CA ILE A 274 -32.84 15.14 -14.81
C ILE A 274 -34.26 14.55 -14.92
N LYS A 275 -34.58 13.89 -16.04
CA LYS A 275 -35.86 13.19 -16.22
C LYS A 275 -36.08 12.09 -15.19
N ASP A 276 -35.06 11.28 -14.92
CA ASP A 276 -35.13 10.17 -13.96
C ASP A 276 -35.31 10.66 -12.52
N VAL A 277 -34.65 11.75 -12.14
CA VAL A 277 -34.83 12.40 -10.83
C VAL A 277 -36.28 12.89 -10.68
N HIS A 278 -36.80 13.64 -11.67
CA HIS A 278 -38.19 14.11 -11.66
C HIS A 278 -39.21 12.97 -11.63
N TYR A 279 -38.96 11.86 -12.33
CA TYR A 279 -39.83 10.68 -12.33
C TYR A 279 -39.81 9.94 -10.99
N LYS A 280 -38.64 9.82 -10.34
CA LYS A 280 -38.53 9.20 -9.01
C LYS A 280 -39.20 10.02 -7.92
N ASP A 281 -39.06 11.35 -7.96
CA ASP A 281 -39.72 12.24 -6.99
C ASP A 281 -41.25 12.16 -7.10
N SER A 282 -41.79 11.86 -8.28
CA SER A 282 -43.23 11.68 -8.49
C SER A 282 -43.74 10.28 -8.08
N ILE A 283 -42.91 9.22 -8.14
CA ILE A 283 -43.28 7.84 -7.72
C ILE A 283 -43.06 7.57 -6.23
N GLN A 284 -42.20 8.33 -5.55
CA GLN A 284 -41.93 8.18 -4.11
C GLN A 284 -43.19 8.25 -3.22
N LEU A 285 -44.33 8.68 -3.78
CA LEU A 285 -45.65 8.68 -3.13
C LEU A 285 -46.36 7.31 -3.13
N SER A 286 -45.85 6.27 -3.80
CA SER A 286 -46.62 5.05 -4.13
C SER A 286 -46.09 3.71 -3.59
N GLU A 287 -44.90 3.61 -3.00
CA GLU A 287 -44.32 2.31 -2.57
C GLU A 287 -44.41 2.05 -1.05
N SER A 288 -44.66 0.79 -0.66
CA SER A 288 -44.75 0.38 0.76
C SER A 288 -43.39 0.39 1.47
N LYS A 289 -43.35 0.97 2.68
CA LYS A 289 -42.11 1.15 3.47
C LYS A 289 -41.33 -0.15 3.73
N TYR A 290 -42.00 -1.29 3.92
CA TYR A 290 -41.36 -2.54 4.35
C TYR A 290 -40.52 -3.23 3.26
N GLN A 291 -41.05 -3.34 2.03
CA GLN A 291 -40.29 -3.87 0.88
C GLN A 291 -39.12 -2.97 0.48
N LYS A 292 -39.24 -1.67 0.76
CA LYS A 292 -38.16 -0.70 0.62
C LYS A 292 -37.02 -1.07 1.58
N HIS A 293 -37.27 -1.07 2.89
CA HIS A 293 -36.22 -1.30 3.89
C HIS A 293 -35.44 -2.62 3.73
N SER A 294 -36.08 -3.73 3.34
CA SER A 294 -35.39 -5.01 3.15
C SER A 294 -34.48 -5.04 1.90
N LYS A 295 -34.94 -4.50 0.76
CA LYS A 295 -34.10 -4.37 -0.45
C LYS A 295 -32.95 -3.38 -0.24
N TYR A 296 -33.21 -2.25 0.42
CA TYR A 296 -32.15 -1.30 0.78
C TYR A 296 -31.14 -1.90 1.74
N PHE A 297 -31.56 -2.70 2.72
CA PHE A 297 -30.66 -3.38 3.66
C PHE A 297 -29.81 -4.47 2.99
N LEU A 298 -30.40 -5.32 2.15
CA LEU A 298 -29.65 -6.35 1.41
C LEU A 298 -28.68 -5.73 0.40
N ASN A 299 -29.10 -4.68 -0.31
CA ASN A 299 -28.21 -3.94 -1.19
C ASN A 299 -27.12 -3.23 -0.40
N ALA A 300 -27.41 -2.63 0.75
CA ALA A 300 -26.41 -2.00 1.61
C ALA A 300 -25.40 -3.02 2.15
N ILE A 301 -25.83 -4.22 2.56
CA ILE A 301 -24.92 -5.29 2.98
C ILE A 301 -24.07 -5.78 1.80
N ALA A 302 -24.68 -6.11 0.66
CA ALA A 302 -23.94 -6.57 -0.52
C ALA A 302 -22.93 -5.53 -1.02
N GLU A 303 -23.33 -4.26 -1.00
CA GLU A 303 -22.49 -3.11 -1.32
C GLU A 303 -21.36 -2.91 -0.29
N GLN A 304 -21.62 -3.18 1.01
CA GLN A 304 -20.65 -3.05 2.10
C GLN A 304 -19.71 -4.25 2.26
N MET A 305 -20.06 -5.42 1.70
CA MET A 305 -19.16 -6.58 1.63
C MET A 305 -18.10 -6.45 0.52
N LEU A 306 -18.37 -5.62 -0.51
CA LEU A 306 -17.56 -5.52 -1.74
C LEU A 306 -16.86 -4.16 -1.89
N SER A 307 -17.42 -3.08 -1.33
CA SER A 307 -16.79 -1.75 -1.34
C SER A 307 -16.10 -1.45 -0.01
N ARG A 308 -14.97 -0.74 -0.07
CA ARG A 308 -14.28 -0.27 1.14
C ARG A 308 -15.14 0.79 1.82
N PHE A 309 -15.54 0.53 3.05
CA PHE A 309 -16.34 1.47 3.81
C PHE A 309 -15.40 2.42 4.55
N ASN A 310 -15.51 3.71 4.26
CA ASN A 310 -14.83 4.77 5.01
C ASN A 310 -15.86 5.85 5.33
N THR A 311 -16.27 5.96 6.59
CA THR A 311 -17.15 7.03 7.04
C THR A 311 -16.45 7.86 8.08
N ASN A 312 -16.35 9.15 7.78
CA ASN A 312 -16.04 10.15 8.79
C ASN A 312 -17.35 10.57 9.47
N PHE A 313 -17.31 10.79 10.78
CA PHE A 313 -18.46 11.18 11.58
C PHE A 313 -18.06 12.20 12.65
N GLY A 314 -19.01 13.02 13.10
CA GLY A 314 -18.77 14.16 13.98
C GLY A 314 -18.87 15.49 13.23
N THR A 315 -19.01 16.60 13.97
CA THR A 315 -19.26 17.94 13.42
C THR A 315 -18.09 18.53 12.61
N ALA A 316 -16.91 17.91 12.71
CA ALA A 316 -15.69 18.31 12.02
C ALA A 316 -14.82 17.09 11.62
N ASP A 317 -15.42 15.99 11.18
CA ASP A 317 -14.71 14.74 10.79
C ASP A 317 -13.81 14.15 11.90
N GLN A 318 -14.24 14.27 13.15
CA GLN A 318 -13.49 13.85 14.33
C GLN A 318 -13.36 12.32 14.46
N GLY A 319 -14.36 11.57 14.02
CA GLY A 319 -14.36 10.11 13.99
C GLY A 319 -14.17 9.58 12.58
N SER A 320 -13.48 8.47 12.43
CA SER A 320 -13.35 7.74 11.16
C SER A 320 -13.49 6.25 11.41
N PHE A 321 -14.40 5.61 10.68
CA PHE A 321 -14.55 4.16 10.68
C PHE A 321 -14.22 3.62 9.30
N ARG A 322 -13.23 2.72 9.26
CA ARG A 322 -12.76 2.08 8.03
C ARG A 322 -12.87 0.58 8.16
N MET A 323 -13.64 -0.02 7.26
CA MET A 323 -13.77 -1.46 7.15
C MET A 323 -13.40 -1.87 5.73
N GLU A 324 -12.48 -2.82 5.63
CA GLU A 324 -12.11 -3.40 4.35
C GLU A 324 -13.19 -4.38 3.88
N PRO A 325 -13.32 -4.63 2.56
CA PRO A 325 -14.36 -5.51 2.03
C PRO A 325 -14.28 -6.92 2.63
N ILE A 326 -15.42 -7.44 3.11
CA ILE A 326 -15.50 -8.74 3.80
C ILE A 326 -15.20 -9.90 2.88
N LEU A 327 -15.51 -9.79 1.58
CA LEU A 327 -15.24 -10.79 0.54
C LEU A 327 -14.13 -10.29 -0.40
N ASN A 328 -13.02 -9.86 0.19
CA ASN A 328 -11.87 -9.45 -0.61
C ASN A 328 -10.96 -10.66 -0.90
N PRO A 329 -10.75 -11.03 -2.17
CA PRO A 329 -9.83 -12.11 -2.51
C PRO A 329 -8.37 -11.86 -2.06
N PHE A 330 -7.91 -10.63 -1.79
CA PHE A 330 -6.53 -10.39 -1.27
C PHE A 330 -6.29 -10.94 0.12
N TYR A 331 -7.35 -11.24 0.86
CA TYR A 331 -7.20 -11.81 2.19
C TYR A 331 -6.93 -13.31 2.17
N PHE A 332 -6.95 -13.94 0.99
CA PHE A 332 -6.40 -15.28 0.80
C PHE A 332 -4.89 -15.22 0.61
N GLU A 333 -4.19 -15.93 1.48
CA GLU A 333 -2.74 -16.11 1.41
C GLU A 333 -2.43 -17.61 1.51
N TYR A 334 -1.43 -18.05 0.76
CA TYR A 334 -0.86 -19.38 0.90
C TYR A 334 0.60 -19.28 1.33
N SER A 335 0.94 -19.97 2.43
CA SER A 335 2.32 -20.22 2.83
C SER A 335 2.54 -21.70 3.11
N HIS A 336 3.76 -22.18 2.92
CA HIS A 336 4.12 -23.57 3.20
C HIS A 336 3.84 -23.96 4.67
N ALA A 337 4.06 -23.04 5.61
CA ALA A 337 3.87 -23.29 7.04
C ALA A 337 2.40 -23.26 7.50
N LYS A 338 1.58 -22.33 6.98
CA LYS A 338 0.19 -22.11 7.45
C LYS A 338 -0.88 -22.63 6.51
N GLY A 339 -0.50 -23.04 5.29
CA GLY A 339 -1.43 -23.38 4.23
C GLY A 339 -2.30 -22.21 3.81
N TYR A 340 -3.55 -22.49 3.43
CA TYR A 340 -4.51 -21.46 3.04
C TYR A 340 -5.02 -20.71 4.26
N THR A 341 -4.87 -19.38 4.25
CA THR A 341 -5.34 -18.50 5.32
C THR A 341 -6.23 -17.41 4.75
N TYR A 342 -7.39 -17.19 5.38
CA TYR A 342 -8.25 -16.04 5.12
C TYR A 342 -8.07 -14.99 6.22
N LYS A 343 -7.99 -13.70 5.87
CA LYS A 343 -7.69 -12.61 6.82
C LYS A 343 -8.77 -11.51 6.79
N PHE A 344 -8.83 -10.69 7.83
CA PHE A 344 -9.84 -9.65 8.01
C PHE A 344 -9.26 -8.52 8.86
N ASP A 345 -9.49 -7.25 8.47
CA ASP A 345 -9.00 -6.05 9.17
C ASP A 345 -10.09 -4.97 9.22
N VAL A 346 -10.38 -4.50 10.43
CA VAL A 346 -11.31 -3.39 10.70
C VAL A 346 -10.59 -2.36 11.55
N ARG A 347 -10.76 -1.08 11.22
CA ARG A 347 -10.14 0.03 11.94
C ARG A 347 -11.18 1.09 12.28
N GLY A 348 -11.18 1.52 13.53
CA GLY A 348 -11.89 2.70 13.99
C GLY A 348 -10.90 3.67 14.63
N SER A 349 -11.12 4.96 14.42
CA SER A 349 -10.45 5.98 15.22
C SER A 349 -11.39 7.13 15.53
N TYR A 350 -11.14 7.77 16.66
CA TYR A 350 -11.89 8.93 17.12
C TYR A 350 -10.90 9.93 17.72
N GLN A 351 -10.88 11.15 17.18
CA GLN A 351 -10.05 12.24 17.65
C GLN A 351 -10.92 13.13 18.55
N PHE A 352 -10.57 13.21 19.83
CA PHE A 352 -11.25 14.13 20.74
C PHE A 352 -10.82 15.58 20.45
N ASN A 353 -9.51 15.78 20.25
CA ASN A 353 -8.87 17.07 20.02
C ASN A 353 -7.58 16.86 19.19
N ASP A 354 -6.89 17.93 18.78
CA ASP A 354 -5.63 17.86 18.01
C ASP A 354 -4.50 17.02 18.67
N ARG A 355 -4.58 16.77 19.97
CA ARG A 355 -3.56 16.03 20.74
C ARG A 355 -4.01 14.65 21.21
N MET A 356 -5.31 14.43 21.34
CA MET A 356 -5.88 13.25 22.00
C MET A 356 -6.82 12.49 21.07
N GLY A 357 -6.71 11.17 21.08
CA GLY A 357 -7.57 10.32 20.27
C GLY A 357 -7.45 8.85 20.64
N VAL A 358 -8.42 8.07 20.20
CA VAL A 358 -8.45 6.62 20.34
C VAL A 358 -8.40 6.01 18.95
N SER A 359 -7.63 4.94 18.80
CA SER A 359 -7.69 4.06 17.64
C SER A 359 -7.91 2.63 18.11
N LEU A 360 -8.90 1.97 17.54
CA LEU A 360 -9.17 0.56 17.74
C LEU A 360 -8.99 -0.15 16.40
N ARG A 361 -8.35 -1.30 16.44
CA ARG A 361 -8.21 -2.13 15.26
C ARG A 361 -8.47 -3.57 15.60
N PHE A 362 -9.24 -4.24 14.77
CA PHE A 362 -9.57 -5.65 14.90
C PHE A 362 -9.02 -6.39 13.69
N LYS A 363 -8.01 -7.22 13.93
CA LYS A 363 -7.46 -8.14 12.93
C LYS A 363 -7.88 -9.55 13.28
N ALA A 364 -8.34 -10.29 12.29
CA ALA A 364 -8.68 -11.70 12.44
C ALA A 364 -8.23 -12.50 11.22
N GLY A 365 -8.05 -13.79 11.39
CA GLY A 365 -7.81 -14.70 10.28
C GLY A 365 -8.10 -16.15 10.64
N TYR A 366 -8.28 -16.98 9.61
CA TYR A 366 -8.54 -18.40 9.75
C TYR A 366 -7.61 -19.19 8.84
N SER A 367 -6.80 -20.09 9.40
CA SER A 367 -6.03 -21.06 8.62
C SER A 367 -6.86 -22.33 8.46
N PHE A 368 -7.15 -22.68 7.21
CA PHE A 368 -7.92 -23.88 6.87
C PHE A 368 -7.14 -25.15 7.18
N ASN A 369 -5.82 -25.16 6.94
CA ASN A 369 -4.99 -26.32 7.22
C ASN A 369 -4.86 -26.57 8.74
N LEU A 370 -4.65 -25.50 9.52
CA LEU A 370 -4.50 -25.60 10.97
C LEU A 370 -5.84 -25.65 11.73
N HIS A 371 -6.97 -25.45 11.05
CA HIS A 371 -8.30 -25.34 11.64
C HIS A 371 -8.34 -24.35 12.82
N GLN A 372 -7.66 -23.21 12.67
CA GLN A 372 -7.42 -22.27 13.76
C GLN A 372 -7.81 -20.84 13.37
N PHE A 373 -8.50 -20.18 14.29
CA PHE A 373 -8.80 -18.75 14.24
C PHE A 373 -7.75 -17.97 15.04
N PHE A 374 -7.19 -16.93 14.40
CA PHE A 374 -6.20 -16.02 14.96
C PHE A 374 -6.82 -14.62 15.03
N PHE A 375 -6.49 -13.86 16.06
CA PHE A 375 -6.90 -12.46 16.14
C PHE A 375 -5.88 -11.60 16.87
N SER A 376 -5.85 -10.31 16.56
CA SER A 376 -5.11 -9.27 17.28
C SER A 376 -5.98 -8.02 17.33
N VAL A 377 -6.14 -7.47 18.54
CA VAL A 377 -6.96 -6.30 18.81
C VAL A 377 -6.12 -5.24 19.53
N PRO A 378 -5.34 -4.42 18.78
CA PRO A 378 -4.67 -3.28 19.37
C PRO A 378 -5.64 -2.10 19.54
N LEU A 379 -5.70 -1.61 20.77
CA LEU A 379 -6.39 -0.39 21.20
C LEU A 379 -5.33 0.61 21.63
N THR A 380 -5.21 1.72 20.89
CA THR A 380 -4.23 2.78 21.14
C THR A 380 -4.93 4.06 21.59
N PHE A 381 -4.61 4.52 22.79
CA PHE A 381 -5.04 5.80 23.33
C PHE A 381 -3.89 6.81 23.24
N TYR A 382 -4.01 7.79 22.35
CA TYR A 382 -3.06 8.89 22.22
C TYR A 382 -3.42 9.96 23.24
N TYR A 383 -2.51 10.23 24.18
CA TYR A 383 -2.64 11.36 25.10
C TYR A 383 -1.86 12.59 24.60
N ASN A 384 -0.81 12.40 23.79
CA ASN A 384 -0.07 13.49 23.18
C ASN A 384 0.52 13.13 21.81
N ARG A 385 -0.28 13.33 20.76
CA ARG A 385 0.10 12.99 19.38
C ARG A 385 1.32 13.77 18.84
N LYS A 386 1.62 14.97 19.35
CA LYS A 386 2.79 15.75 18.90
C LYS A 386 4.13 15.14 19.32
N LYS A 387 4.13 14.35 20.40
CA LYS A 387 5.31 13.65 20.92
C LYS A 387 5.16 12.13 20.80
N ASN A 388 4.29 11.68 19.90
CA ASN A 388 3.89 10.27 19.76
C ASN A 388 3.54 9.60 21.10
N GLY A 389 3.03 10.35 22.09
CA GLY A 389 2.69 9.80 23.39
C GLY A 389 1.38 9.02 23.33
N TYR A 390 1.46 7.70 23.50
CA TYR A 390 0.28 6.83 23.52
C TYR A 390 0.41 5.66 24.50
N ILE A 391 -0.73 5.16 24.94
CA ILE A 391 -0.86 3.89 25.65
C ILE A 391 -1.51 2.90 24.70
N GLN A 392 -0.88 1.75 24.48
CA GLN A 392 -1.40 0.68 23.64
C GLN A 392 -1.68 -0.56 24.47
N MET A 393 -2.88 -1.09 24.28
CA MET A 393 -3.32 -2.36 24.82
C MET A 393 -3.57 -3.31 23.65
N GLU A 394 -2.87 -4.43 23.60
CA GLU A 394 -2.99 -5.41 22.53
C GLU A 394 -3.37 -6.77 23.11
N LEU A 395 -4.52 -7.29 22.67
CA LEU A 395 -4.95 -8.66 22.93
C LEU A 395 -4.78 -9.48 21.66
N ALA A 396 -3.96 -10.53 21.68
CA ALA A 396 -3.83 -11.40 20.54
C ALA A 396 -3.81 -12.89 20.90
N ASN A 397 -4.18 -13.71 19.93
CA ASN A 397 -4.18 -15.17 20.04
C ASN A 397 -3.69 -15.78 18.74
N GLY A 398 -2.94 -16.86 18.88
CA GLY A 398 -2.98 -17.96 17.94
C GLY A 398 -1.64 -18.33 17.35
N ASN A 399 -0.54 -17.68 17.70
CA ASN A 399 0.77 -18.13 17.26
C ASN A 399 1.00 -19.56 17.77
N ARG A 400 1.14 -20.51 16.84
CA ARG A 400 1.44 -21.91 17.18
C ARG A 400 2.92 -21.95 17.53
N ILE A 401 3.21 -21.87 18.83
CA ILE A 401 4.59 -21.93 19.30
C ILE A 401 4.99 -23.40 19.31
N THR A 402 6.11 -23.68 18.65
CA THR A 402 6.73 -24.99 18.67
C THR A 402 7.88 -25.01 19.67
N ASN A 403 7.93 -26.02 20.54
CA ASN A 403 9.13 -26.26 21.34
C ASN A 403 9.47 -27.74 21.48
N SER A 404 10.59 -28.12 20.88
CA SER A 404 11.18 -29.45 20.97
C SER A 404 11.84 -29.75 22.32
N LEU A 405 12.22 -28.75 23.12
CA LEU A 405 12.92 -28.98 24.40
C LEU A 405 12.05 -29.69 25.43
N VAL A 406 10.72 -29.48 25.40
CA VAL A 406 9.80 -30.23 26.27
C VAL A 406 9.74 -31.69 25.84
N ALA A 407 9.63 -31.92 24.53
CA ALA A 407 9.58 -33.27 23.98
C ALA A 407 10.89 -34.03 24.20
N GLU A 408 12.05 -33.37 24.09
CA GLU A 408 13.35 -33.95 24.40
C GLU A 408 13.53 -34.26 25.89
N ALA A 409 13.10 -33.36 26.78
CA ALA A 409 13.11 -33.60 28.21
C ALA A 409 12.24 -34.82 28.57
N LEU A 410 11.08 -34.95 27.95
CA LEU A 410 10.18 -36.10 28.12
C LEU A 410 10.77 -37.41 27.57
N LYS A 411 11.41 -37.36 26.39
CA LYS A 411 12.09 -38.51 25.76
C LYS A 411 13.26 -39.03 26.61
N LYS A 412 13.99 -38.15 27.30
CA LYS A 412 15.10 -38.53 28.20
C LYS A 412 14.63 -39.14 29.52
N GLU A 413 13.44 -38.78 30.01
CA GLU A 413 12.91 -39.25 31.30
C GLU A 413 12.11 -40.57 31.20
N LYS A 414 11.48 -40.88 30.06
CA LYS A 414 10.70 -42.12 29.85
C LYS A 414 11.01 -42.78 28.50
N SER A 415 12.06 -43.60 28.46
CA SER A 415 12.56 -44.21 27.23
C SER A 415 11.75 -45.39 26.67
N ASP A 416 10.90 -46.07 27.45
CA ASP A 416 10.55 -47.48 27.12
C ASP A 416 9.06 -47.88 26.95
N THR A 417 8.08 -46.96 26.91
CA THR A 417 6.65 -47.43 26.83
C THR A 417 5.73 -46.67 25.88
N VAL A 418 6.16 -45.58 25.23
CA VAL A 418 5.25 -44.76 24.41
C VAL A 418 5.90 -44.34 23.11
N ASN A 419 5.17 -44.45 22.00
CA ASN A 419 5.63 -44.04 20.68
C ASN A 419 5.49 -42.50 20.54
N TRP A 420 6.41 -41.77 21.16
CA TRP A 420 6.35 -40.30 21.32
C TRP A 420 6.30 -39.51 20.01
N ASN A 421 6.74 -40.10 18.89
CA ASN A 421 6.75 -39.45 17.58
C ASN A 421 5.35 -39.27 16.95
N GLN A 422 4.31 -39.91 17.49
CA GLN A 422 2.93 -39.78 16.99
C GLN A 422 2.06 -38.77 17.78
N MET A 423 2.57 -38.18 18.86
CA MET A 423 1.73 -37.46 19.85
C MET A 423 1.66 -35.93 19.69
N ASP A 424 2.23 -35.33 18.63
CA ASP A 424 2.17 -33.88 18.35
C ASP A 424 2.44 -32.98 19.59
N LEU A 425 3.39 -33.41 20.44
CA LEU A 425 3.69 -32.78 21.74
C LEU A 425 4.38 -31.41 21.63
N ASP A 426 4.83 -31.04 20.43
CA ASP A 426 5.65 -29.86 20.24
C ASP A 426 4.83 -28.56 20.18
N TYR A 427 3.50 -28.64 20.12
CA TYR A 427 2.65 -27.52 19.72
C TYR A 427 1.82 -26.90 20.86
N PHE A 428 1.89 -25.57 20.96
CA PHE A 428 1.16 -24.78 21.94
C PHE A 428 0.37 -23.64 21.29
N LYS A 429 -0.78 -23.30 21.87
CA LYS A 429 -1.55 -22.09 21.56
C LYS A 429 -1.16 -21.00 22.54
N ASP A 430 -0.67 -19.87 22.03
CA ASP A 430 -0.34 -18.70 22.81
C ASP A 430 -1.45 -17.65 22.75
N PHE A 431 -1.93 -17.24 23.92
CA PHE A 431 -2.74 -16.06 24.12
C PHE A 431 -1.89 -15.01 24.83
N ASN A 432 -1.81 -13.81 24.25
CA ASN A 432 -1.02 -12.73 24.83
C ASN A 432 -1.86 -11.48 25.11
N TRP A 433 -1.42 -10.74 26.10
CA TRP A 433 -1.93 -9.41 26.42
C TRP A 433 -0.75 -8.50 26.72
N ARG A 434 -0.51 -7.51 25.85
CA ARG A 434 0.55 -6.52 26.01
C ARG A 434 -0.10 -5.17 26.34
N VAL A 435 0.41 -4.50 27.36
CA VAL A 435 0.03 -3.13 27.71
C VAL A 435 1.29 -2.32 27.89
N TYR A 436 1.46 -1.26 27.11
CA TYR A 436 2.64 -0.40 27.20
C TYR A 436 2.31 1.05 26.91
N SER A 437 3.15 1.93 27.44
CA SER A 437 3.14 3.37 27.16
C SER A 437 4.38 3.70 26.33
N HIS A 438 4.18 4.33 25.19
CA HIS A 438 5.21 4.88 24.33
C HIS A 438 5.27 6.39 24.50
N TYR A 439 6.47 6.97 24.49
CA TYR A 439 6.69 8.41 24.48
C TYR A 439 8.00 8.76 23.76
N ASP A 440 7.92 9.66 22.78
CA ASP A 440 9.11 10.27 22.18
C ASP A 440 9.48 11.54 22.96
N PHE A 441 10.68 11.57 23.55
CA PHE A 441 11.19 12.75 24.23
C PHE A 441 11.54 13.84 23.21
N ASP A 442 12.18 13.42 22.13
CA ASP A 442 12.61 14.18 20.96
C ASP A 442 12.55 13.28 19.71
N PRO A 443 12.77 13.81 18.49
CA PRO A 443 12.70 13.00 17.26
C PRO A 443 13.72 11.85 17.17
N TYR A 444 14.76 11.84 18.01
CA TYR A 444 15.85 10.87 18.03
C TYR A 444 15.64 9.78 19.09
N TRP A 445 15.03 10.10 20.23
CA TRP A 445 14.85 9.18 21.35
C TRP A 445 13.39 8.91 21.69
N GLY A 446 13.03 7.62 21.65
CA GLY A 446 11.75 7.10 22.10
C GLY A 446 11.92 6.08 23.23
N PHE A 447 10.89 5.93 24.04
CA PHE A 447 10.89 4.96 25.12
C PHE A 447 9.52 4.29 25.25
N GLU A 448 9.55 2.98 25.46
CA GLU A 448 8.37 2.18 25.79
C GLU A 448 8.56 1.49 27.13
N ALA A 449 7.53 1.55 27.97
CA ALA A 449 7.47 0.77 29.20
C ALA A 449 6.10 0.13 29.34
N GLY A 450 6.10 -1.14 29.73
CA GLY A 450 4.86 -1.90 29.80
C GLY A 450 5.01 -3.25 30.46
N PHE A 451 4.00 -4.07 30.27
CA PHE A 451 3.97 -5.46 30.70
C PHE A 451 3.36 -6.31 29.59
N ILE A 452 3.86 -7.54 29.48
CA ILE A 452 3.29 -8.57 28.63
C ILE A 452 2.90 -9.76 29.48
N TRP A 453 1.70 -10.28 29.22
CA TRP A 453 1.18 -11.49 29.81
C TRP A 453 0.99 -12.53 28.72
N HIS A 454 1.48 -13.74 28.94
CA HIS A 454 1.28 -14.89 28.07
C HIS A 454 0.57 -16.02 28.80
N HIS A 455 -0.35 -16.65 28.12
CA HIS A 455 -0.98 -17.89 28.51
C HIS A 455 -0.84 -18.92 27.38
N ARG A 456 0.10 -19.84 27.56
CA ARG A 456 0.43 -20.89 26.60
C ARG A 456 -0.23 -22.19 27.04
N SER A 457 -1.01 -22.80 26.15
CA SER A 457 -1.71 -24.06 26.42
C SER A 457 -1.34 -25.13 25.40
N ALA A 458 -1.06 -26.35 25.87
CA ALA A 458 -0.74 -27.46 24.97
C ALA A 458 -1.95 -27.79 24.08
N VAL A 459 -1.70 -28.07 22.80
CA VAL A 459 -2.76 -28.51 21.87
C VAL A 459 -3.34 -29.86 22.31
N ASN A 460 -2.49 -30.80 22.73
CA ASN A 460 -2.90 -32.08 23.29
C ASN A 460 -2.67 -32.10 24.82
N LYS A 461 -3.71 -31.72 25.57
CA LYS A 461 -3.63 -31.61 27.05
C LYS A 461 -3.52 -32.97 27.74
N ALA A 462 -4.10 -34.03 27.19
CA ALA A 462 -4.13 -35.35 27.81
C ALA A 462 -2.71 -35.94 27.91
N SER A 463 -1.96 -35.94 26.80
CA SER A 463 -0.60 -36.48 26.77
C SER A 463 0.38 -35.73 27.68
N TYR A 464 0.16 -34.42 27.93
CA TYR A 464 0.95 -33.64 28.89
C TYR A 464 0.65 -34.01 30.35
N LEU A 465 -0.63 -34.25 30.66
CA LEU A 465 -1.05 -34.68 32.00
C LEU A 465 -0.57 -36.10 32.29
N ASP A 466 -0.63 -37.01 31.32
CA ASP A 466 -0.10 -38.38 31.42
C ASP A 466 1.43 -38.41 31.59
N ALA A 467 2.11 -37.41 31.03
CA ALA A 467 3.54 -37.19 31.19
C ALA A 467 3.92 -36.48 32.52
N GLY A 468 2.96 -36.14 33.38
CA GLY A 468 3.20 -35.47 34.67
C GLY A 468 3.65 -34.01 34.53
N ARG A 469 3.40 -33.36 33.39
CA ARG A 469 3.77 -31.96 33.12
C ARG A 469 2.54 -31.05 33.12
N PRO A 470 2.69 -29.76 33.49
CA PRO A 470 1.57 -28.83 33.42
C PRO A 470 1.15 -28.61 31.96
N ALA A 471 -0.14 -28.77 31.67
CA ALA A 471 -0.71 -28.55 30.33
C ALA A 471 -0.81 -27.05 29.95
N ALA A 472 -0.50 -26.14 30.89
CA ALA A 472 -0.54 -24.71 30.68
C ALA A 472 0.63 -24.00 31.36
N TYR A 473 1.22 -23.04 30.65
CA TYR A 473 2.31 -22.20 31.12
C TYR A 473 1.91 -20.73 31.04
N ARG A 474 2.33 -19.95 32.04
CA ARG A 474 1.98 -18.54 32.19
C ARG A 474 3.25 -17.75 32.46
N SER A 475 3.44 -16.65 31.73
CA SER A 475 4.50 -15.68 32.01
C SER A 475 3.91 -14.28 32.09
N VAL A 476 4.38 -13.50 33.07
CA VAL A 476 4.17 -12.05 33.13
C VAL A 476 5.55 -11.43 33.14
N ALA A 477 5.81 -10.49 32.24
CA ALA A 477 7.09 -9.80 32.17
C ALA A 477 6.88 -8.30 31.99
N PRO A 478 7.44 -7.44 32.86
CA PRO A 478 7.68 -6.05 32.52
C PRO A 478 8.60 -5.98 31.30
N THR A 479 8.31 -5.05 30.41
CA THR A 479 9.04 -4.80 29.16
C THR A 479 9.50 -3.35 29.13
N LEU A 480 10.75 -3.12 28.78
CA LEU A 480 11.34 -1.80 28.57
C LEU A 480 12.00 -1.78 27.19
N GLU A 481 11.59 -0.85 26.33
CA GLU A 481 12.17 -0.69 25.00
C GLU A 481 12.72 0.73 24.85
N LEU A 482 13.99 0.82 24.45
CA LEU A 482 14.65 2.10 24.13
C LEU A 482 14.81 2.20 22.62
N LEU A 483 14.31 3.27 22.04
CA LEU A 483 14.35 3.55 20.61
C LEU A 483 15.31 4.70 20.32
N TYR A 484 16.26 4.45 19.41
CA TYR A 484 17.24 5.43 18.94
C TYR A 484 17.17 5.60 17.42
N ARG A 485 16.98 6.84 16.97
CA ARG A 485 16.78 7.24 15.57
C ARG A 485 17.77 8.35 15.19
N PRO A 486 19.02 8.06 14.80
CA PRO A 486 20.06 9.08 14.64
C PRO A 486 19.75 10.16 13.59
N MET A 487 18.91 9.86 12.60
CA MET A 487 18.50 10.82 11.54
C MET A 487 17.01 11.18 11.63
N GLY A 488 16.39 11.02 12.80
CA GLY A 488 14.95 11.23 13.01
C GLY A 488 14.08 10.17 12.32
N PHE A 489 12.80 10.51 12.08
CA PHE A 489 11.79 9.57 11.60
C PHE A 489 12.03 8.96 10.20
N ALA A 490 12.87 9.59 9.37
CA ALA A 490 13.21 9.08 8.03
C ALA A 490 14.49 8.24 8.01
N GLY A 491 15.15 8.10 9.17
CA GLY A 491 16.45 7.45 9.32
C GLY A 491 16.38 5.96 9.68
N PRO A 492 17.55 5.35 9.95
CA PRO A 492 17.61 4.05 10.57
C PRO A 492 17.02 4.11 11.99
N VAL A 493 16.41 3.01 12.42
CA VAL A 493 15.82 2.85 13.76
C VAL A 493 16.54 1.71 14.46
N PHE A 494 17.02 1.98 15.67
CA PHE A 494 17.60 0.99 16.56
C PHE A 494 16.71 0.84 17.80
N ALA A 495 16.39 -0.39 18.15
CA ALA A 495 15.60 -0.75 19.33
C ALA A 495 16.43 -1.65 20.25
N LEU A 496 16.35 -1.38 21.56
CA LEU A 496 16.88 -2.24 22.61
C LEU A 496 15.73 -2.61 23.54
N ASP A 497 15.32 -3.87 23.51
CA ASP A 497 14.25 -4.44 24.33
C ASP A 497 14.84 -5.25 25.48
N TYR A 498 14.34 -4.97 26.68
CA TYR A 498 14.61 -5.70 27.91
C TYR A 498 13.30 -6.24 28.48
N GLU A 499 13.23 -7.55 28.67
CA GLU A 499 12.06 -8.23 29.20
C GLU A 499 12.45 -9.22 30.31
N GLN A 500 11.82 -9.11 31.48
CA GLN A 500 12.11 -9.98 32.62
C GLN A 500 10.85 -10.62 33.20
N SER A 501 10.69 -11.93 33.09
CA SER A 501 9.52 -12.59 33.66
C SER A 501 9.60 -12.75 35.17
N VAL A 502 8.56 -12.29 35.88
CA VAL A 502 8.44 -12.37 37.34
C VAL A 502 7.62 -13.59 37.73
N LYS A 503 8.22 -14.49 38.52
CA LYS A 503 7.56 -15.69 39.03
C LYS A 503 6.50 -15.34 40.09
N GLY A 504 5.35 -16.03 40.07
CA GLY A 504 4.28 -15.87 41.07
C GLY A 504 3.28 -14.73 40.80
N LEU A 505 3.66 -13.71 40.01
CA LEU A 505 2.76 -12.66 39.55
C LEU A 505 1.68 -13.26 38.61
N CYS A 506 0.39 -13.04 38.90
CA CYS A 506 -0.75 -13.63 38.15
C CYS A 506 -0.65 -15.16 37.90
N ARG A 507 -0.10 -15.92 38.88
CA ARG A 507 0.17 -17.37 38.74
C ARG A 507 1.17 -17.72 37.62
N SER A 508 2.12 -16.82 37.34
CA SER A 508 3.26 -17.06 36.44
C SER A 508 4.13 -18.21 36.95
N ASN A 509 4.46 -19.17 36.07
CA ASN A 509 5.25 -20.36 36.36
C ASN A 509 6.53 -20.49 35.51
N ILE A 510 6.81 -19.49 34.67
CA ILE A 510 8.03 -19.35 33.88
C ILE A 510 8.81 -18.15 34.41
N GLU A 511 10.14 -18.25 34.40
CA GLU A 511 11.08 -17.20 34.78
C GLU A 511 12.17 -17.13 33.70
N TYR A 512 12.40 -15.92 33.16
CA TYR A 512 13.45 -15.65 32.18
C TYR A 512 13.82 -14.16 32.19
N GLU A 513 15.00 -13.85 31.67
CA GLU A 513 15.47 -12.50 31.40
C GLU A 513 16.03 -12.44 29.97
N ARG A 514 15.54 -11.50 29.16
CA ARG A 514 15.81 -11.40 27.73
C ARG A 514 16.29 -10.00 27.38
N TRP A 515 17.32 -9.98 26.54
CA TRP A 515 17.78 -8.79 25.85
C TRP A 515 17.64 -9.01 24.33
N GLU A 516 17.01 -8.06 23.64
CA GLU A 516 16.94 -8.04 22.18
C GLU A 516 17.36 -6.69 21.63
N MET A 517 18.13 -6.73 20.54
CA MET A 517 18.55 -5.57 19.76
C MET A 517 18.02 -5.75 18.35
N ASP A 518 17.46 -4.68 17.79
CA ASP A 518 16.97 -4.67 16.41
C ASP A 518 17.36 -3.35 15.74
N GLY A 519 17.83 -3.43 14.51
CA GLY A 519 18.26 -2.29 13.70
C GLY A 519 17.64 -2.40 12.32
N GLN A 520 16.82 -1.43 11.92
CA GLN A 520 16.09 -1.43 10.66
C GLN A 520 16.40 -0.17 9.85
N TYR A 521 16.52 -0.31 8.54
CA TYR A 521 16.69 0.82 7.64
C TYR A 521 16.12 0.57 6.24
N ILE A 522 15.46 1.59 5.68
CA ILE A 522 15.07 1.64 4.26
C ILE A 522 15.85 2.74 3.58
N TYR A 523 16.66 2.35 2.62
CA TYR A 523 17.27 3.28 1.70
C TYR A 523 16.47 3.36 0.40
N HIS A 524 15.79 4.49 0.20
CA HIS A 524 15.02 4.75 -1.02
C HIS A 524 15.96 5.26 -2.13
N LEU A 525 15.94 4.59 -3.27
CA LEU A 525 16.75 4.87 -4.45
C LEU A 525 15.87 5.47 -5.56
N PRO A 526 16.40 6.37 -6.41
CA PRO A 526 15.64 6.92 -7.54
C PRO A 526 15.11 5.84 -8.49
N GLY A 527 13.90 6.06 -9.03
CA GLY A 527 13.24 5.14 -9.97
C GLY A 527 12.52 3.99 -9.28
N GLU A 528 11.81 4.28 -8.19
CA GLU A 528 10.97 3.33 -7.43
C GLU A 528 11.73 2.10 -6.92
N ARG A 529 13.00 2.30 -6.54
CA ARG A 529 13.86 1.25 -5.99
C ARG A 529 14.02 1.45 -4.48
N ALA A 530 14.12 0.36 -3.75
CA ALA A 530 14.35 0.40 -2.31
C ALA A 530 15.29 -0.70 -1.87
N MET A 531 16.08 -0.41 -0.85
CA MET A 531 16.96 -1.36 -0.19
C MET A 531 16.57 -1.41 1.28
N SER A 532 16.03 -2.55 1.71
CA SER A 532 15.58 -2.77 3.07
C SER A 532 16.59 -3.64 3.79
N MET A 533 17.02 -3.19 4.96
CA MET A 533 17.98 -3.88 5.82
C MET A 533 17.40 -4.05 7.21
N ARG A 534 17.56 -5.23 7.79
CA ARG A 534 17.26 -5.50 9.19
C ARG A 534 18.37 -6.35 9.79
N LEU A 535 18.91 -5.92 10.91
CA LEU A 535 19.88 -6.65 11.71
C LEU A 535 19.30 -6.81 13.10
N GLY A 536 19.33 -8.02 13.64
CA GLY A 536 18.78 -8.28 14.97
C GLY A 536 19.64 -9.28 15.71
N GLY A 537 19.65 -9.18 17.03
CA GLY A 537 20.32 -10.13 17.89
C GLY A 537 19.64 -10.18 19.24
N GLY A 538 19.64 -11.34 19.87
CA GLY A 538 19.06 -11.50 21.18
C GLY A 538 19.69 -12.63 21.94
N PHE A 539 19.60 -12.56 23.26
CA PHE A 539 20.11 -13.57 24.16
C PHE A 539 19.34 -13.55 25.49
N TYR A 540 19.38 -14.69 26.18
CA TYR A 540 18.83 -14.83 27.52
C TYR A 540 19.93 -14.86 28.57
N THR A 541 19.88 -13.96 29.54
CA THR A 541 20.84 -13.87 30.66
C THR A 541 20.44 -14.79 31.82
N HIS A 542 19.15 -15.00 32.03
CA HIS A 542 18.61 -15.87 33.08
C HIS A 542 17.50 -16.79 32.56
N LYS A 543 17.48 -18.03 33.04
CA LYS A 543 16.48 -19.06 32.68
C LYS A 543 16.09 -19.91 33.89
N GLY A 544 14.79 -19.98 34.19
CA GLY A 544 14.25 -20.86 35.22
C GLY A 544 14.11 -22.32 34.78
N LYS A 545 13.72 -23.21 35.72
CA LYS A 545 13.59 -24.67 35.48
C LYS A 545 12.56 -25.07 34.40
N ASN A 546 11.65 -24.17 34.02
CA ASN A 546 10.60 -24.38 33.03
C ASN A 546 10.77 -23.46 31.80
N TRP A 547 11.99 -23.30 31.30
CA TRP A 547 12.38 -22.39 30.20
C TRP A 547 11.90 -22.81 28.81
N TYR A 548 10.80 -23.54 28.73
CA TYR A 548 10.34 -24.20 27.52
C TYR A 548 9.54 -23.31 26.56
N PHE A 549 9.56 -21.99 26.68
CA PHE A 549 8.74 -21.09 25.85
C PHE A 549 9.43 -19.77 25.56
N LEU A 550 10.75 -19.83 25.38
CA LEU A 550 11.56 -18.70 24.99
C LEU A 550 11.21 -18.34 23.54
N ASP A 551 10.38 -17.30 23.40
CA ASP A 551 9.97 -16.73 22.13
C ASP A 551 10.67 -15.38 21.98
N TYR A 552 11.42 -15.21 20.90
CA TYR A 552 12.09 -13.97 20.59
C TYR A 552 11.12 -13.03 19.87
N SER A 553 10.93 -11.82 20.37
CA SER A 553 9.98 -10.84 19.82
C SER A 553 10.30 -10.53 18.36
N ASN A 554 11.59 -10.50 17.98
CA ASN A 554 12.03 -10.24 16.62
C ASN A 554 11.74 -11.36 15.61
N PHE A 555 11.36 -12.59 16.02
CA PHE A 555 10.94 -13.67 15.11
C PHE A 555 9.44 -13.92 15.12
N ARG A 556 8.67 -13.14 15.90
CA ARG A 556 7.22 -13.19 15.80
C ARG A 556 6.87 -12.77 14.37
N GLU A 557 6.29 -13.69 13.63
CA GLU A 557 5.66 -13.37 12.35
C GLU A 557 4.59 -12.31 12.65
N ASP A 558 4.87 -11.06 12.26
CA ASP A 558 3.86 -10.02 12.26
C ASP A 558 2.83 -10.41 11.20
N ASN A 559 1.84 -11.18 11.64
CA ASN A 559 0.67 -11.56 10.85
C ASN A 559 -0.27 -10.36 10.71
N ILE A 560 0.29 -9.27 10.17
CA ILE A 560 -0.25 -7.98 9.79
C ILE A 560 -0.46 -7.04 11.00
N ILE A 561 -0.20 -5.71 11.02
CA ILE A 561 -0.18 -4.60 10.04
C ILE A 561 0.52 -3.39 10.70
N GLY A 562 1.33 -2.63 9.95
CA GLY A 562 1.75 -1.32 10.43
C GLY A 562 2.62 -0.43 9.56
N GLY A 563 3.24 -0.89 8.47
CA GLY A 563 3.97 0.06 7.60
C GLY A 563 5.02 -0.51 6.69
N TRP A 564 4.69 -1.48 5.82
CA TRP A 564 5.57 -1.87 4.70
C TRP A 564 4.72 -2.30 3.51
N ASN A 565 5.13 -1.90 2.31
CA ASN A 565 4.44 -2.22 1.04
C ASN A 565 4.56 -3.71 0.63
N ASP A 566 5.17 -4.55 1.47
CA ASP A 566 5.24 -6.01 1.33
C ASP A 566 5.42 -6.66 2.71
N LYS A 567 4.84 -7.85 2.93
CA LYS A 567 4.92 -8.64 4.18
C LYS A 567 6.10 -9.63 4.19
N TRP A 568 6.90 -9.69 3.13
CA TRP A 568 7.96 -10.69 2.94
C TRP A 568 9.36 -10.14 3.26
N SER A 569 9.51 -8.82 3.24
CA SER A 569 10.79 -8.16 3.46
C SER A 569 11.14 -8.14 4.95
N GLY A 570 12.24 -8.79 5.32
CA GLY A 570 12.74 -8.76 6.69
C GLY A 570 12.29 -9.91 7.60
N ASP A 571 11.78 -11.02 7.03
CA ASP A 571 11.46 -12.27 7.74
C ASP A 571 12.14 -13.49 7.09
N PHE A 572 12.07 -14.64 7.76
CA PHE A 572 12.51 -15.93 7.21
C PHE A 572 11.28 -16.74 6.79
N GLU A 573 11.25 -17.22 5.55
CA GLU A 573 10.06 -17.90 5.00
C GLU A 573 10.14 -19.42 5.15
N LEU A 574 11.34 -19.99 5.22
CA LEU A 574 11.57 -21.44 5.33
C LEU A 574 12.12 -21.89 6.68
N LEU A 575 12.54 -20.94 7.52
CA LEU A 575 13.13 -21.24 8.82
C LEU A 575 12.11 -21.86 9.77
N ASN A 576 12.42 -23.06 10.27
CA ASN A 576 11.60 -23.70 11.28
C ASN A 576 11.80 -23.02 12.65
N SER A 577 10.69 -22.66 13.29
CA SER A 577 10.66 -22.00 14.60
C SER A 577 11.36 -22.75 15.72
N ASN A 578 11.48 -24.07 15.63
CA ASN A 578 12.19 -24.90 16.59
C ASN A 578 13.66 -24.48 16.77
N TRP A 579 14.34 -24.05 15.71
CA TRP A 579 15.78 -23.79 15.77
C TRP A 579 16.13 -22.55 16.57
N TYR A 580 15.34 -21.48 16.44
CA TYR A 580 15.58 -20.27 17.22
C TYR A 580 14.92 -20.33 18.60
N ASN A 581 13.74 -20.95 18.76
CA ASN A 581 13.10 -21.11 20.08
C ASN A 581 13.93 -21.98 21.05
N ALA A 582 14.71 -22.92 20.51
CA ALA A 582 15.60 -23.76 21.32
C ALA A 582 16.98 -23.12 21.61
N SER A 583 17.32 -22.01 20.96
CA SER A 583 18.64 -21.40 21.05
C SER A 583 18.72 -20.33 22.13
N GLU A 584 19.87 -20.26 22.82
CA GLU A 584 20.09 -19.28 23.89
C GLU A 584 20.41 -17.87 23.40
N TYR A 585 20.90 -17.78 22.17
CA TYR A 585 21.10 -16.55 21.45
C TYR A 585 20.72 -16.71 19.99
N TYR A 586 20.56 -15.59 19.31
CA TYR A 586 20.53 -15.54 17.85
C TYR A 586 21.22 -14.28 17.34
N LEU A 587 21.73 -14.38 16.12
CA LEU A 587 22.09 -13.23 15.31
C LEU A 587 21.46 -13.41 13.93
N ARG A 588 20.66 -12.43 13.50
CA ARG A 588 19.98 -12.40 12.21
C ARG A 588 20.40 -11.20 11.39
N GLY A 589 20.45 -11.39 10.08
CA GLY A 589 20.54 -10.31 9.12
C GLY A 589 19.64 -10.58 7.92
N ASN A 590 18.87 -9.58 7.53
CA ASN A 590 17.96 -9.65 6.40
C ASN A 590 18.23 -8.47 5.47
N PHE A 591 18.19 -8.80 4.19
CA PHE A 591 18.47 -7.91 3.09
C PHE A 591 17.39 -8.10 2.03
N THR A 592 16.78 -7.01 1.58
CA THR A 592 15.86 -7.05 0.45
C THR A 592 16.15 -5.89 -0.50
N TYR A 593 16.29 -6.21 -1.77
CA TYR A 593 16.41 -5.22 -2.83
C TYR A 593 15.18 -5.28 -3.72
N GLU A 594 14.49 -4.14 -3.84
CA GLU A 594 13.30 -4.00 -4.67
C GLU A 594 13.60 -3.12 -5.89
N SER A 595 13.17 -3.59 -7.06
CA SER A 595 13.27 -2.84 -8.31
C SER A 595 12.03 -3.08 -9.17
N PRO A 596 11.54 -2.06 -9.92
CA PRO A 596 10.41 -2.25 -10.83
C PRO A 596 10.75 -3.24 -11.96
N ILE A 597 11.96 -3.12 -12.51
CA ILE A 597 12.50 -4.00 -13.57
C ILE A 597 13.89 -4.47 -13.14
N LEU A 598 14.11 -5.79 -13.14
CA LEU A 598 15.37 -6.43 -12.73
C LEU A 598 15.84 -7.53 -13.69
N LEU A 599 15.18 -8.69 -13.72
CA LEU A 599 15.52 -9.84 -14.56
C LEU A 599 14.32 -10.28 -15.41
N VAL A 600 13.22 -10.66 -14.77
CA VAL A 600 12.01 -11.17 -15.43
C VAL A 600 11.25 -10.05 -16.15
N GLY A 601 11.35 -8.80 -15.69
CA GLY A 601 10.81 -7.62 -16.38
C GLY A 601 11.44 -7.35 -17.75
N TRP A 602 12.59 -7.97 -18.07
CA TRP A 602 13.21 -7.91 -19.40
C TRP A 602 12.73 -9.02 -20.35
N LEU A 603 11.99 -10.01 -19.85
CA LEU A 603 11.48 -11.10 -20.69
C LEU A 603 10.29 -10.62 -21.53
N PRO A 604 10.22 -11.00 -22.82
CA PRO A 604 9.08 -10.66 -23.66
C PRO A 604 7.80 -11.32 -23.13
N VAL A 605 6.66 -10.64 -23.25
CA VAL A 605 5.31 -11.09 -22.83
C VAL A 605 5.13 -11.20 -21.31
N ILE A 606 5.99 -11.91 -20.59
CA ILE A 606 5.89 -12.06 -19.13
C ILE A 606 6.27 -10.76 -18.43
N GLY A 607 7.33 -10.09 -18.90
CA GLY A 607 7.80 -8.82 -18.36
C GLY A 607 6.76 -7.70 -18.43
N HIS A 608 5.78 -7.81 -19.33
CA HIS A 608 4.71 -6.83 -19.51
C HIS A 608 3.90 -6.59 -18.21
N PHE A 609 3.56 -7.67 -17.49
CA PHE A 609 2.68 -7.63 -16.33
C PHE A 609 3.42 -7.48 -14.99
N ILE A 610 4.75 -7.40 -15.00
CA ILE A 610 5.56 -7.33 -13.79
C ILE A 610 5.62 -5.89 -13.30
N GLU A 611 5.15 -5.67 -12.07
CA GLU A 611 5.19 -4.36 -11.41
C GLU A 611 6.42 -4.23 -10.51
N LYS A 612 6.82 -5.28 -9.80
CA LYS A 612 8.02 -5.25 -8.96
C LYS A 612 8.73 -6.59 -8.93
N GLU A 613 10.04 -6.54 -8.83
CA GLU A 613 10.92 -7.68 -8.66
C GLU A 613 11.75 -7.48 -7.39
N ARG A 614 11.96 -8.56 -6.64
CA ARG A 614 12.60 -8.52 -5.33
C ARG A 614 13.63 -9.63 -5.20
N ILE A 615 14.77 -9.28 -4.61
CA ILE A 615 15.79 -10.24 -4.20
C ILE A 615 15.83 -10.24 -2.68
N TYR A 616 15.70 -11.42 -2.09
CA TYR A 616 15.78 -11.65 -0.65
C TYR A 616 17.08 -12.37 -0.32
N GLY A 617 17.75 -11.88 0.72
CA GLY A 617 18.88 -12.56 1.34
C GLY A 617 18.74 -12.47 2.84
N SER A 618 18.69 -13.61 3.51
CA SER A 618 18.57 -13.70 4.96
C SER A 618 19.62 -14.66 5.51
N ALA A 619 20.20 -14.33 6.65
CA ALA A 619 21.19 -15.16 7.34
C ALA A 619 20.86 -15.24 8.83
N LEU A 620 21.01 -16.41 9.42
CA LEU A 620 20.79 -16.66 10.84
C LEU A 620 21.91 -17.53 11.43
N VAL A 621 22.28 -17.18 12.65
CA VAL A 621 23.29 -17.86 13.46
C VAL A 621 22.63 -18.15 14.82
N VAL A 622 22.42 -19.43 15.13
CA VAL A 622 21.84 -19.97 16.39
C VAL A 622 22.60 -21.24 16.80
N ASN A 623 22.61 -21.62 18.08
CA ASN A 623 23.49 -22.66 18.67
C ASN A 623 23.77 -23.91 17.81
N HIS A 624 22.76 -24.42 17.10
CA HIS A 624 22.84 -25.64 16.30
C HIS A 624 22.77 -25.40 14.78
N LEU A 625 22.77 -24.14 14.34
CA LEU A 625 22.65 -23.69 12.95
C LEU A 625 23.56 -22.47 12.69
N HIS A 626 24.73 -22.75 12.13
CA HIS A 626 25.83 -21.82 11.91
C HIS A 626 26.55 -22.11 10.56
N PRO A 627 26.27 -21.38 9.48
CA PRO A 627 25.15 -20.45 9.28
C PRO A 627 23.92 -21.13 8.64
N TYR A 628 22.74 -20.62 8.97
CA TYR A 628 21.56 -20.72 8.11
C TYR A 628 21.60 -19.57 7.11
N THR A 629 21.33 -19.85 5.84
CA THR A 629 21.12 -18.80 4.84
C THR A 629 19.91 -19.12 4.00
N GLU A 630 19.12 -18.10 3.68
CA GLU A 630 17.94 -18.18 2.83
C GLU A 630 18.05 -17.14 1.73
N MET A 631 17.88 -17.57 0.50
CA MET A 631 17.87 -16.71 -0.67
C MET A 631 16.53 -16.85 -1.37
N GLY A 632 15.96 -15.73 -1.78
CA GLY A 632 14.66 -15.72 -2.42
C GLY A 632 14.60 -14.78 -3.60
N TYR A 633 13.68 -15.08 -4.50
CA TYR A 633 13.31 -14.24 -5.62
C TYR A 633 11.80 -14.05 -5.68
N GLY A 634 11.37 -12.81 -5.63
CA GLY A 634 9.96 -12.42 -5.65
C GLY A 634 9.60 -11.68 -6.92
N VAL A 635 8.45 -12.01 -7.50
CA VAL A 635 7.82 -11.24 -8.57
C VAL A 635 6.44 -10.84 -8.12
N GLN A 636 6.16 -9.55 -8.27
CA GLN A 636 4.87 -8.95 -8.03
C GLN A 636 4.25 -8.57 -9.37
N THR A 637 3.07 -9.11 -9.63
CA THR A 637 2.22 -8.77 -10.77
C THR A 637 0.94 -8.14 -10.27
N ARG A 638 0.14 -7.58 -11.18
CA ARG A 638 -1.15 -7.01 -10.79
C ARG A 638 -2.10 -8.00 -10.12
N LEU A 639 -2.07 -9.26 -10.53
CA LEU A 639 -3.02 -10.29 -10.07
C LEU A 639 -2.53 -10.95 -8.78
N PHE A 640 -1.24 -11.21 -8.69
CA PHE A 640 -0.62 -11.94 -7.61
C PHE A 640 0.83 -11.52 -7.39
N SER A 641 1.30 -11.74 -6.17
CA SER A 641 2.71 -11.80 -5.85
C SER A 641 3.10 -13.25 -5.62
N MET A 642 4.26 -13.64 -6.14
CA MET A 642 4.84 -14.96 -5.93
C MET A 642 6.31 -14.82 -5.52
N GLY A 643 6.72 -15.55 -4.48
CA GLY A 643 8.10 -15.62 -4.02
C GLY A 643 8.58 -17.05 -3.97
N VAL A 644 9.78 -17.29 -4.49
CA VAL A 644 10.45 -18.59 -4.43
C VAL A 644 11.68 -18.46 -3.55
N PHE A 645 11.83 -19.38 -2.59
CA PHE A 645 12.87 -19.35 -1.58
C PHE A 645 13.64 -20.66 -1.54
N VAL A 646 14.95 -20.57 -1.32
CA VAL A 646 15.85 -21.70 -1.11
C VAL A 646 16.60 -21.46 0.19
N ALA A 647 16.59 -22.48 1.04
CA ALA A 647 17.28 -22.47 2.32
C ALA A 647 18.48 -23.41 2.30
N THR A 648 19.55 -23.02 2.96
CA THR A 648 20.71 -23.86 3.23
C THR A 648 21.07 -23.81 4.71
N SER A 649 21.30 -24.98 5.29
CA SER A 649 21.63 -25.17 6.70
C SER A 649 23.06 -25.71 6.79
N ASN A 650 23.97 -24.93 7.38
CA ASN A 650 25.38 -25.30 7.55
C ASN A 650 26.04 -25.71 6.20
N GLY A 651 25.74 -24.97 5.13
CA GLY A 651 26.26 -25.21 3.78
C GLY A 651 25.62 -26.38 3.00
N LYS A 652 24.66 -27.10 3.59
CA LYS A 652 23.88 -28.15 2.90
C LYS A 652 22.51 -27.62 2.48
N PHE A 653 21.99 -28.10 1.36
CA PHE A 653 20.64 -27.78 0.90
C PHE A 653 19.61 -28.19 1.97
N GLY A 654 18.85 -27.20 2.47
CA GLY A 654 17.89 -27.35 3.57
C GLY A 654 16.44 -27.42 3.11
N GLY A 655 16.12 -26.89 1.92
CA GLY A 655 14.78 -27.00 1.34
C GLY A 655 14.46 -25.91 0.31
N PHE A 656 13.27 -26.07 -0.27
CA PHE A 656 12.67 -25.15 -1.23
C PHE A 656 11.26 -24.83 -0.76
N GLY A 657 10.81 -23.58 -0.93
CA GLY A 657 9.41 -23.24 -0.73
C GLY A 657 8.96 -22.06 -1.59
N CYS A 658 7.64 -21.95 -1.70
CA CYS A 658 6.97 -20.93 -2.48
C CYS A 658 5.92 -20.25 -1.63
N LYS A 659 5.76 -18.93 -1.82
CA LYS A 659 4.73 -18.11 -1.21
C LYS A 659 3.93 -17.43 -2.29
N PHE A 660 2.62 -17.37 -2.10
CA PHE A 660 1.69 -16.81 -3.07
C PHE A 660 0.63 -15.96 -2.36
N GLY A 661 0.43 -14.75 -2.86
CA GLY A 661 -0.61 -13.83 -2.40
C GLY A 661 -1.32 -13.18 -3.58
N LEU A 662 -2.63 -12.94 -3.45
CA LEU A 662 -3.42 -12.22 -4.45
C LEU A 662 -3.35 -10.70 -4.22
N GLU A 663 -3.28 -9.90 -5.29
CA GLU A 663 -3.10 -8.43 -5.22
C GLU A 663 -4.09 -7.58 -6.05
N LEU A 664 -5.00 -8.25 -6.76
CA LEU A 664 -5.86 -7.73 -7.81
C LEU A 664 -6.85 -6.63 -7.39
N PHE A 665 -6.58 -5.33 -7.55
CA PHE A 665 -7.42 -4.16 -7.11
C PHE A 665 -6.92 -3.43 -5.86
N ARG A 666 -5.63 -3.58 -5.50
CA ARG A 666 -5.00 -2.79 -4.42
C ARG A 666 -5.25 -1.27 -4.50
N ASN A 667 -5.45 -0.73 -5.72
CA ASN A 667 -5.58 0.70 -5.99
C ASN A 667 -7.02 1.16 -6.33
N TRP A 668 -8.05 0.31 -6.14
CA TRP A 668 -9.45 0.60 -6.51
C TRP A 668 -10.35 0.86 -5.31
#